data_AF-A0A2T1FVY7-F1
#
_entry.id   AF-A0A2T1FVY7-F1
#
_cell.length_a   1.000
_cell.length_b   1.000
_cell.length_c   1.000
_cell.angle_alpha   90.00
_cell.angle_beta   90.00
_cell.angle_gamma   90.00
#
_symmetry.space_group_name_H-M   'P 1'
#
loop_
_entity.id
_entity.type
_entity.pdbx_description
1 polymer ?
#
loop_
_entity_poly.entity_id
_entity_poly.type
_entity_poly.pdbx_seq_one_letter_code
_entity_poly.pdbx_strand_id
1 'polypeptide(L)'
;MNSTFAQPNSQSTLEKLPLRSLVFIDSGVEDYESIAAGVLPGQQVVILDRSKNGIEQITSEIENYASTNGAIDSVHIISHGSSGSMQLGNTALGSENIDQYKSQLEKWQTSLSPEADIMLYGCDVAAGTGANFVDKFSQLTGADVAASTNITGRDGDWNLEFAKGQIESPLALSQETMANYQGDLATIVVANNSDSGVGSLRAAIASAVAGDTITFAPGLAGQTITLTSGVLDIPVGKNITIDGAAAAGLTISGNNASRAFFVNANVVTATNFAVKNLIVNNGKTTDRGGAIGTTDEVSLTVDNVQFNNNVADKGGGAIFGNFNNTLIVNNSKFNGNVATAGNDERGAGAIGFLSSKAITVTNSDFTNNKGINGGAINSLQGKLTIENSRFIGNDTTAATFATGQGAAFLRGFGGAVYTDRASSTTEASGTIRISGSVFQDNKGRGEGGAAYLFTGNQDKVILENSTFQNNEILALPNGGSPGNGGGVTNLSDSTNQGLTITNTTFAGNKANNQGGGLWTRNAPGTITNSTFSGNSTAFAAGDFNKLGGGMTLGAPTTIVNTTIADNSAGWVGGGIFASANNVTLKNTILSKNTAANGGNPWGIQQHVTAQYADQGGNFQWPPKNPNDGSDVNATASVTIADPLLGPLQNINGAFVRPLLTGSPAIDKGVPSGAPATDQRGVTRPQDGDTIPGAIVDSGSYEFGGTVAPTPTPTPTPAPTPTPAP
;
A
#
# COMPACT_ATOMS: atom_id res chain seq x y z
N MET A 1 -13.47 45.93 32.75
CA MET A 1 -12.68 47.09 33.21
C MET A 1 -11.60 47.29 32.18
N ASN A 2 -11.53 48.46 31.56
CA ASN A 2 -10.60 48.76 30.48
C ASN A 2 -9.15 48.78 31.00
N SER A 3 -8.30 47.89 30.52
CA SER A 3 -6.84 48.06 30.57
C SER A 3 -6.38 48.55 29.20
N THR A 4 -6.08 49.83 29.12
CA THR A 4 -5.44 50.48 27.97
C THR A 4 -3.97 50.07 27.91
N PHE A 5 -3.55 49.45 26.80
CA PHE A 5 -2.14 49.38 26.41
C PHE A 5 -1.61 50.82 26.24
N ALA A 6 -0.50 51.14 26.90
CA ALA A 6 0.17 52.41 26.75
C ALA A 6 0.87 52.48 25.37
N GLN A 7 0.62 53.57 24.64
CA GLN A 7 1.38 53.93 23.43
C GLN A 7 2.85 54.25 23.78
N PRO A 8 3.82 53.91 22.90
CA PRO A 8 5.23 54.04 23.19
C PRO A 8 5.70 55.48 22.94
N ASN A 9 6.03 56.22 24.01
CA ASN A 9 6.95 57.37 23.93
C ASN A 9 7.39 57.81 25.34
N SER A 10 8.41 57.13 25.88
CA SER A 10 9.43 57.76 26.72
C SER A 10 10.63 56.83 26.85
N GLN A 11 11.74 57.19 26.24
CA GLN A 11 13.05 56.64 26.59
C GLN A 11 13.37 56.92 28.07
N SER A 12 13.22 55.92 28.95
CA SER A 12 14.10 55.64 30.10
C SER A 12 13.51 54.59 31.03
N THR A 13 13.53 53.32 30.64
CA THR A 13 13.80 52.21 31.56
C THR A 13 14.48 51.13 30.72
N LEU A 14 15.61 50.63 31.21
CA LEU A 14 16.21 49.40 30.69
C LEU A 14 15.23 48.27 31.04
N GLU A 15 14.25 48.01 30.17
CA GLU A 15 13.54 46.74 30.17
C GLU A 15 14.59 45.65 29.93
N LYS A 16 14.77 44.84 30.96
CA LYS A 16 15.77 43.81 31.05
C LYS A 16 15.41 42.75 30.00
N LEU A 17 16.04 42.80 28.82
CA LEU A 17 15.95 41.69 27.86
C LEU A 17 16.18 40.39 28.65
N PRO A 18 15.27 39.40 28.56
CA PRO A 18 15.44 38.14 29.28
C PRO A 18 16.81 37.56 28.91
N LEU A 19 17.65 37.33 29.91
CA LEU A 19 19.05 36.93 29.69
C LEU A 19 19.16 35.53 29.07
N ARG A 20 18.06 34.77 29.05
CA ARG A 20 17.95 33.39 28.57
C ARG A 20 16.64 33.18 27.81
N SER A 21 16.67 33.43 26.51
CA SER A 21 15.49 33.39 25.63
C SER A 21 15.70 32.47 24.44
N LEU A 22 14.68 31.68 24.10
CA LEU A 22 14.65 30.79 22.94
C LEU A 22 13.54 31.20 21.98
N VAL A 23 13.84 31.24 20.68
CA VAL A 23 12.86 31.49 19.62
C VAL A 23 12.80 30.28 18.70
N PHE A 24 11.71 29.53 18.79
CA PHE A 24 11.39 28.44 17.88
C PHE A 24 10.63 28.99 16.68
N ILE A 25 11.10 28.67 15.48
CA ILE A 25 10.45 29.07 14.23
C ILE A 25 10.17 27.81 13.43
N ASP A 26 8.90 27.59 13.10
CA ASP A 26 8.51 26.50 12.22
C ASP A 26 8.97 26.78 10.79
N SER A 27 9.73 25.84 10.20
CA SER A 27 10.22 25.98 8.81
C SER A 27 9.11 25.95 7.74
N GLY A 28 7.87 25.68 8.12
CA GLY A 28 6.68 25.81 7.28
C GLY A 28 6.05 27.20 7.30
N VAL A 29 6.55 28.15 8.09
CA VAL A 29 6.13 29.55 8.00
C VAL A 29 6.74 30.17 6.75
N GLU A 30 5.94 30.94 5.99
CA GLU A 30 6.43 31.65 4.80
C GLU A 30 7.61 32.56 5.18
N ASP A 31 8.69 32.56 4.40
CA ASP A 31 9.89 33.39 4.61
C ASP A 31 10.46 33.31 6.05
N TYR A 32 10.44 32.12 6.65
CA TYR A 32 10.92 31.89 8.01
C TYR A 32 12.39 32.28 8.18
N GLU A 33 13.20 32.24 7.11
CA GLU A 33 14.60 32.70 7.15
C GLU A 33 14.70 34.20 7.45
N SER A 34 13.82 35.02 6.89
CA SER A 34 13.78 36.46 7.18
C SER A 34 13.25 36.72 8.59
N ILE A 35 12.28 35.92 9.07
CA ILE A 35 11.86 35.95 10.48
C ILE A 35 13.04 35.62 11.39
N ALA A 36 13.80 34.56 11.09
CA ALA A 36 14.95 34.10 11.86
C ALA A 36 16.07 35.15 11.91
N ALA A 37 16.37 35.79 10.78
CA ALA A 37 17.34 36.89 10.71
C ALA A 37 16.87 38.14 11.46
N GLY A 38 15.56 38.30 11.62
CA GLY A 38 14.89 39.40 12.28
C GLY A 38 14.70 39.29 13.79
N VAL A 39 15.09 38.16 14.39
CA VAL A 39 15.04 37.94 15.84
C VAL A 39 15.98 38.93 16.56
N LEU A 40 15.49 39.54 17.64
CA LEU A 40 16.26 40.54 18.38
C LEU A 40 17.54 39.93 19.00
N PRO A 41 18.64 40.69 19.09
CA PRO A 41 19.90 40.19 19.65
C PRO A 41 19.76 39.68 21.08
N GLY A 42 20.46 38.57 21.39
CA GLY A 42 20.48 37.97 22.73
C GLY A 42 19.53 36.78 22.92
N GLN A 43 18.71 36.46 21.92
CA GLN A 43 17.84 35.28 21.90
C GLN A 43 18.47 34.18 21.02
N GLN A 44 18.33 32.92 21.42
CA GLN A 44 18.80 31.79 20.63
C GLN A 44 17.69 31.28 19.71
N VAL A 45 17.95 31.28 18.40
CA VAL A 45 17.00 30.82 17.37
C VAL A 45 17.14 29.33 17.12
N VAL A 46 16.02 28.64 17.04
CA VAL A 46 15.92 27.22 16.68
C VAL A 46 14.89 27.07 15.56
N ILE A 47 15.30 26.46 14.45
CA ILE A 47 14.39 26.15 13.33
C ILE A 47 13.84 24.74 13.51
N LEU A 48 12.52 24.61 13.58
CA LEU A 48 11.86 23.31 13.67
C LEU A 48 11.82 22.66 12.28
N ASP A 49 12.28 21.41 12.20
CA ASP A 49 12.18 20.58 11.00
C ASP A 49 10.73 20.19 10.76
N ARG A 50 10.17 20.63 9.63
CA ARG A 50 8.77 20.37 9.22
C ARG A 50 8.42 18.89 9.14
N SER A 51 9.41 18.02 8.95
CA SER A 51 9.21 16.57 8.80
C SER A 51 9.13 15.81 10.13
N LYS A 52 9.46 16.45 11.26
CA LYS A 52 9.54 15.82 12.59
C LYS A 52 8.48 16.37 13.54
N ASN A 53 8.22 15.64 14.63
CA ASN A 53 7.30 16.08 15.68
C ASN A 53 7.83 17.35 16.34
N GLY A 54 7.12 18.48 16.19
CA GLY A 54 7.56 19.77 16.72
C GLY A 54 7.66 19.81 18.24
N ILE A 55 6.79 19.10 18.96
CA ILE A 55 6.83 19.08 20.43
C ILE A 55 8.07 18.35 20.95
N GLU A 56 8.44 17.23 20.33
CA GLU A 56 9.66 16.50 20.68
C GLU A 56 10.93 17.32 20.41
N GLN A 57 10.94 18.08 19.30
CA GLN A 57 12.04 18.99 18.98
C GLN A 57 12.17 20.09 20.03
N ILE A 58 11.07 20.79 20.33
CA ILE A 58 11.06 21.88 21.32
C ILE A 58 11.46 21.35 22.71
N THR A 59 10.91 20.22 23.16
CA THR A 59 11.30 19.58 24.43
C THR A 59 12.80 19.35 24.51
N SER A 60 13.38 18.74 23.47
CA SER A 60 14.81 18.41 23.46
C SER A 60 15.68 19.66 23.54
N GLU A 61 15.33 20.73 22.83
CA GLU A 61 16.10 21.96 22.79
C GLU A 61 15.96 22.80 24.08
N ILE A 62 14.77 22.84 24.68
CA ILE A 62 14.55 23.45 25.99
C ILE A 62 15.41 22.76 27.06
N GLU A 63 15.40 21.43 27.11
CA GLU A 63 16.21 20.65 28.06
C GLU A 63 17.72 20.88 27.84
N ASN A 64 18.17 20.83 26.58
CA ASN A 64 19.57 21.06 26.22
C ASN A 64 20.04 22.46 26.61
N TYR A 65 19.26 23.49 26.28
CA TYR A 65 19.59 24.87 26.61
C TYR A 65 19.65 25.07 28.13
N ALA A 66 18.65 24.59 28.87
CA ALA A 66 18.59 24.76 30.32
C ALA A 66 19.73 24.04 31.05
N SER A 67 20.18 22.89 30.54
CA SER A 67 21.32 22.16 31.10
C SER A 67 22.64 22.92 31.01
N THR A 68 22.77 23.82 30.03
CA THR A 68 24.01 24.57 29.75
C THR A 68 23.95 26.00 30.27
N ASN A 69 22.78 26.65 30.16
CA ASN A 69 22.60 28.09 30.40
C ASN A 69 21.73 28.39 31.64
N GLY A 70 21.17 27.37 32.28
CA GLY A 70 20.21 27.48 33.37
C GLY A 70 18.77 27.73 32.90
N ALA A 71 17.84 27.83 33.86
CA ALA A 71 16.41 27.94 33.59
C ALA A 71 16.05 29.06 32.59
N ILE A 72 15.17 28.80 31.63
CA ILE A 72 14.83 29.72 30.55
C ILE A 72 13.81 30.75 31.03
N ASP A 73 14.02 32.02 30.68
CA ASP A 73 13.17 33.14 31.10
C ASP A 73 12.07 33.44 30.06
N SER A 74 12.28 33.11 28.78
CA SER A 74 11.25 33.27 27.75
C SER A 74 11.38 32.26 26.61
N VAL A 75 10.25 31.79 26.11
CA VAL A 75 10.14 30.93 24.92
C VAL A 75 9.18 31.57 23.94
N HIS A 76 9.67 31.84 22.73
CA HIS A 76 8.86 32.33 21.62
C HIS A 76 8.64 31.19 20.64
N ILE A 77 7.41 30.98 20.19
CA ILE A 77 7.07 29.93 19.21
C ILE A 77 6.35 30.59 18.04
N ILE A 78 6.99 30.64 16.88
CA ILE A 78 6.47 31.24 15.65
C ILE A 78 6.05 30.13 14.69
N SER A 79 4.75 30.05 14.42
CA SER A 79 4.14 28.97 13.64
C SER A 79 2.80 29.40 13.04
N HIS A 80 2.28 28.63 12.08
CA HIS A 80 0.88 28.83 11.69
C HIS A 80 -0.08 28.41 12.82
N GLY A 81 -1.11 29.21 13.05
CA GLY A 81 -2.12 29.04 14.10
C GLY A 81 -3.55 29.12 13.59
N SER A 82 -4.46 28.65 14.43
CA SER A 82 -5.90 28.90 14.36
C SER A 82 -6.49 28.80 15.76
N SER A 83 -7.77 29.16 15.93
CA SER A 83 -8.48 29.04 17.23
C SER A 83 -8.22 27.70 17.92
N GLY A 84 -7.46 27.76 19.02
CA GLY A 84 -7.13 26.63 19.87
C GLY A 84 -6.13 25.61 19.30
N SER A 85 -5.34 25.99 18.30
CA SER A 85 -4.32 25.11 17.69
C SER A 85 -3.15 25.86 17.04
N MET A 86 -1.98 25.22 17.02
CA MET A 86 -0.78 25.64 16.29
C MET A 86 -0.12 24.46 15.57
N GLN A 87 0.50 24.74 14.43
CA GLN A 87 1.22 23.74 13.64
C GLN A 87 2.73 23.79 13.92
N LEU A 88 3.27 22.73 14.53
CA LEU A 88 4.66 22.61 14.99
C LEU A 88 5.34 21.37 14.38
N GLY A 89 6.27 21.58 13.46
CA GLY A 89 6.81 20.54 12.60
C GLY A 89 5.69 19.84 11.85
N ASN A 90 5.61 18.51 11.98
CA ASN A 90 4.50 17.71 11.46
C ASN A 90 3.33 17.54 12.47
N THR A 91 3.34 18.24 13.60
CA THR A 91 2.34 18.13 14.68
C THR A 91 1.39 19.33 14.68
N ALA A 92 0.09 19.13 14.46
CA ALA A 92 -0.93 20.13 14.78
C ALA A 92 -1.29 20.03 16.27
N LEU A 93 -0.60 20.77 17.15
CA LEU A 93 -0.94 20.80 18.57
C LEU A 93 -2.23 21.62 18.75
N GLY A 94 -3.20 21.12 19.49
CA GLY A 94 -4.42 21.88 19.75
C GLY A 94 -5.26 21.32 20.90
N SER A 95 -6.42 21.93 21.11
CA SER A 95 -7.36 21.58 22.19
C SER A 95 -7.71 20.08 22.24
N GLU A 96 -7.74 19.42 21.08
CA GLU A 96 -8.17 18.03 20.95
C GLU A 96 -7.08 17.01 21.34
N ASN A 97 -5.80 17.40 21.28
CA ASN A 97 -4.69 16.48 21.46
C ASN A 97 -3.63 16.95 22.48
N ILE A 98 -3.78 18.13 23.09
CA ILE A 98 -2.81 18.67 24.05
C ILE A 98 -2.51 17.72 25.22
N ASP A 99 -3.51 16.96 25.70
CA ASP A 99 -3.32 16.00 26.79
C ASP A 99 -2.42 14.80 26.39
N GLN A 100 -2.29 14.50 25.09
CA GLN A 100 -1.37 13.47 24.60
C GLN A 100 0.10 13.90 24.77
N TYR A 101 0.35 15.21 24.80
CA TYR A 101 1.68 15.81 24.97
C TYR A 101 1.94 16.28 26.41
N LYS A 102 1.05 15.95 27.34
CA LYS A 102 1.13 16.36 28.74
C LYS A 102 2.52 16.10 29.35
N SER A 103 3.08 14.90 29.16
CA SER A 103 4.38 14.56 29.74
C SER A 103 5.52 15.42 29.19
N GLN A 104 5.48 15.77 27.90
CA GLN A 104 6.46 16.64 27.27
C GLN A 104 6.33 18.09 27.76
N LEU A 105 5.10 18.60 27.84
CA LEU A 105 4.83 19.97 28.28
C LEU A 105 5.16 20.17 29.78
N GLU A 106 4.85 19.19 30.64
CA GLU A 106 5.24 19.22 32.06
C GLU A 106 6.76 19.16 32.26
N LYS A 107 7.51 18.56 31.32
CA LYS A 107 8.98 18.60 31.38
C LYS A 107 9.52 20.01 31.15
N TRP A 108 8.87 20.81 30.30
CA TRP A 108 9.29 22.19 30.04
C TRP A 108 9.31 22.98 31.34
N GLN A 109 8.33 22.77 32.23
CA GLN A 109 8.25 23.43 33.53
C GLN A 109 9.55 23.30 34.35
N THR A 110 10.24 22.16 34.26
CA THR A 110 11.48 21.94 35.03
C THR A 110 12.69 22.70 34.48
N SER A 111 12.58 23.17 33.22
CA SER A 111 13.62 23.90 32.49
C SER A 111 13.30 25.40 32.37
N LEU A 112 12.10 25.82 32.76
CA LEU A 112 11.64 27.21 32.76
C LEU A 112 11.87 27.86 34.13
N SER A 113 12.09 29.17 34.14
CA SER A 113 12.14 29.95 35.38
C SER A 113 10.71 30.12 35.96
N PRO A 114 10.56 30.45 37.27
CA PRO A 114 9.23 30.57 37.89
C PRO A 114 8.34 31.66 37.30
N GLU A 115 8.93 32.65 36.64
CA GLU A 115 8.26 33.79 35.97
C GLU A 115 8.53 33.72 34.45
N ALA A 116 8.66 32.50 33.90
CA ALA A 116 8.95 32.35 32.48
C ALA A 116 7.71 32.63 31.64
N ASP A 117 7.94 33.33 30.52
CA ASP A 117 6.91 33.62 29.53
C ASP A 117 6.99 32.68 28.33
N ILE A 118 5.83 32.28 27.81
CA ILE A 118 5.72 31.64 26.51
C ILE A 118 4.86 32.48 25.57
N MET A 119 5.45 32.93 24.47
CA MET A 119 4.82 33.77 23.46
C MET A 119 4.47 32.93 22.24
N LEU A 120 3.18 32.72 21.99
CA LEU A 120 2.67 31.89 20.90
C LEU A 120 2.24 32.77 19.73
N TYR A 121 3.09 32.85 18.70
CA TYR A 121 2.81 33.56 17.46
C TYR A 121 2.21 32.59 16.44
N GLY A 122 0.94 32.82 16.13
CA GLY A 122 0.15 32.11 15.14
C GLY A 122 -1.20 32.80 15.05
N CYS A 123 -1.86 32.85 13.90
CA CYS A 123 -3.15 33.52 13.81
C CYS A 123 -4.19 32.87 14.73
N ASP A 124 -5.00 33.69 15.38
CA ASP A 124 -6.21 33.31 16.10
C ASP A 124 -6.03 32.27 17.23
N VAL A 125 -4.82 31.99 17.71
CA VAL A 125 -4.55 30.85 18.64
C VAL A 125 -5.43 30.89 19.88
N ALA A 126 -5.67 32.07 20.45
CA ALA A 126 -6.54 32.31 21.60
C ALA A 126 -7.95 32.80 21.23
N ALA A 127 -8.29 32.94 19.95
CA ALA A 127 -9.59 33.43 19.53
C ALA A 127 -10.71 32.48 19.98
N GLY A 128 -11.85 33.02 20.44
CA GLY A 128 -13.02 32.23 20.81
C GLY A 128 -12.73 31.17 21.87
N THR A 129 -12.97 29.89 21.55
CA THR A 129 -12.67 28.77 22.46
C THR A 129 -11.18 28.46 22.57
N GLY A 130 -10.33 29.06 21.73
CA GLY A 130 -8.87 28.92 21.77
C GLY A 130 -8.23 29.43 23.06
N ALA A 131 -8.89 30.35 23.78
CA ALA A 131 -8.47 30.75 25.12
C ALA A 131 -8.35 29.56 26.09
N ASN A 132 -9.18 28.51 25.94
CA ASN A 132 -9.11 27.30 26.75
C ASN A 132 -7.85 26.47 26.45
N PHE A 133 -7.41 26.45 25.18
CA PHE A 133 -6.16 25.82 24.79
C PHE A 133 -4.98 26.51 25.46
N VAL A 134 -4.92 27.84 25.39
CA VAL A 134 -3.84 28.64 26.00
C VAL A 134 -3.84 28.50 27.53
N ASP A 135 -5.02 28.49 28.16
CA ASP A 135 -5.16 28.23 29.59
C ASP A 135 -4.62 26.85 29.99
N LYS A 136 -4.95 25.82 29.22
CA LYS A 136 -4.47 24.45 29.46
C LYS A 136 -2.97 24.34 29.19
N PHE A 137 -2.48 25.00 28.16
CA PHE A 137 -1.05 25.04 27.82
C PHE A 137 -0.24 25.67 28.95
N SER A 138 -0.66 26.83 29.45
CA SER A 138 -0.08 27.50 30.63
C SER A 138 -0.08 26.60 31.86
N GLN A 139 -1.18 25.89 32.14
CA GLN A 139 -1.23 24.94 33.27
C GLN A 139 -0.22 23.79 33.15
N LEU A 140 -0.01 23.28 31.94
CA LEU A 140 0.90 22.16 31.71
C LEU A 140 2.37 22.57 31.73
N THR A 141 2.69 23.75 31.21
CA THR A 141 4.07 24.27 31.20
C THR A 141 4.43 24.98 32.50
N GLY A 142 3.44 25.39 33.29
CA GLY A 142 3.61 26.18 34.51
C GLY A 142 4.09 27.63 34.26
N ALA A 143 4.03 28.08 33.00
CA ALA A 143 4.49 29.38 32.56
C ALA A 143 3.32 30.33 32.28
N ASP A 144 3.63 31.62 32.26
CA ASP A 144 2.72 32.64 31.78
C ASP A 144 2.72 32.62 30.24
N VAL A 145 1.56 32.70 29.61
CA VAL A 145 1.41 32.46 28.15
C VAL A 145 0.64 33.57 27.48
N ALA A 146 1.22 34.15 26.43
CA ALA A 146 0.56 35.08 25.53
C ALA A 146 0.29 34.44 24.17
N ALA A 147 -0.83 34.78 23.54
CA ALA A 147 -1.20 34.31 22.21
C ALA A 147 -2.11 35.33 21.50
N SER A 148 -2.13 35.30 20.17
CA SER A 148 -2.99 36.19 19.38
C SER A 148 -4.46 35.75 19.41
N THR A 149 -5.36 36.69 19.20
CA THR A 149 -6.81 36.45 19.04
C THR A 149 -7.33 36.82 17.64
N ASN A 150 -6.42 37.23 16.75
CA ASN A 150 -6.68 37.69 15.39
C ASN A 150 -5.53 37.23 14.45
N ILE A 151 -5.51 37.76 13.23
CA ILE A 151 -4.44 37.50 12.26
C ILE A 151 -3.11 38.03 12.79
N THR A 152 -2.09 37.17 12.82
CA THR A 152 -0.70 37.55 13.11
C THR A 152 0.12 37.61 11.83
N GLY A 153 0.67 38.77 11.47
CA GLY A 153 1.42 38.96 10.23
C GLY A 153 0.92 40.13 9.38
N ARG A 154 0.97 40.00 8.05
CA ARG A 154 0.71 41.08 7.07
C ARG A 154 -0.66 41.72 7.23
N ASP A 155 -1.70 40.89 7.31
CA ASP A 155 -3.09 41.36 7.28
C ASP A 155 -3.66 41.64 8.68
N GLY A 156 -2.82 41.55 9.72
CA GLY A 156 -3.16 41.86 11.10
C GLY A 156 -2.05 42.63 11.81
N ASP A 157 -1.59 42.14 12.96
CA ASP A 157 -0.46 42.71 13.68
C ASP A 157 0.38 41.63 14.38
N TRP A 158 1.35 42.02 15.21
CA TRP A 158 2.20 41.09 15.97
C TRP A 158 1.91 41.11 17.47
N ASN A 159 0.81 41.74 17.87
CA ASN A 159 0.37 41.79 19.26
C ASN A 159 -0.22 40.43 19.63
N LEU A 160 -0.03 40.04 20.90
CA LEU A 160 -0.64 38.86 21.48
C LEU A 160 -1.70 39.34 22.47
N GLU A 161 -2.96 39.44 22.04
CA GLU A 161 -4.00 40.13 22.81
C GLU A 161 -4.53 39.33 23.99
N PHE A 162 -4.31 38.01 23.98
CA PHE A 162 -4.67 37.14 25.09
C PHE A 162 -3.44 36.80 25.91
N ALA A 163 -3.56 36.91 27.22
CA ALA A 163 -2.53 36.50 28.18
C ALA A 163 -3.15 35.68 29.31
N LYS A 164 -2.46 34.62 29.68
CA LYS A 164 -2.68 33.86 30.91
C LYS A 164 -1.45 33.98 31.78
N GLY A 165 -1.54 34.79 32.84
CA GLY A 165 -0.38 35.14 33.67
C GLY A 165 -0.05 36.62 33.64
N GLN A 166 1.15 36.99 34.07
CA GLN A 166 1.75 38.30 33.75
C GLN A 166 2.79 38.09 32.65
N ILE A 167 2.85 38.99 31.68
CA ILE A 167 3.77 38.86 30.54
C ILE A 167 4.78 39.99 30.63
N GLU A 168 6.03 39.65 30.92
CA GLU A 168 7.13 40.60 31.05
C GLU A 168 8.04 40.63 29.82
N SER A 169 7.95 39.61 28.96
CA SER A 169 8.84 39.45 27.81
C SER A 169 8.43 40.33 26.62
N PRO A 170 9.39 41.02 25.98
CA PRO A 170 9.13 41.76 24.75
C PRO A 170 8.88 40.80 23.58
N LEU A 171 8.37 41.32 22.45
CA LEU A 171 8.23 40.50 21.23
C LEU A 171 9.60 40.00 20.73
N ALA A 172 9.61 38.84 20.07
CA ALA A 172 10.84 38.20 19.58
C ALA A 172 11.54 38.99 18.45
N LEU A 173 10.78 39.73 17.64
CA LEU A 173 11.22 40.24 16.35
C LEU A 173 11.48 41.75 16.36
N SER A 174 12.40 42.19 15.50
CA SER A 174 12.61 43.61 15.24
C SER A 174 11.40 44.25 14.55
N GLN A 175 11.19 45.54 14.78
CA GLN A 175 10.09 46.29 14.15
C GLN A 175 10.17 46.30 12.62
N GLU A 176 11.39 46.30 12.07
CA GLU A 176 11.64 46.21 10.63
C GLU A 176 11.16 44.86 10.07
N THR A 177 11.47 43.76 10.76
CA THR A 177 11.03 42.41 10.36
C THR A 177 9.52 42.30 10.38
N MET A 178 8.90 42.75 11.49
CA MET A 178 7.44 42.72 11.65
C MET A 178 6.72 43.54 10.57
N ALA A 179 7.27 44.70 10.18
CA ALA A 179 6.68 45.57 9.16
C ALA A 179 6.90 45.06 7.72
N ASN A 180 7.99 44.34 7.47
CA ASN A 180 8.34 43.85 6.15
C ASN A 180 7.81 42.44 5.86
N TYR A 181 7.38 41.69 6.88
CA TYR A 181 6.84 40.35 6.70
C TYR A 181 5.57 40.36 5.84
N GLN A 182 5.54 39.54 4.79
CA GLN A 182 4.45 39.53 3.80
C GLN A 182 3.48 38.34 3.95
N GLY A 183 3.74 37.42 4.88
CA GLY A 183 2.87 36.28 5.18
C GLY A 183 1.91 36.55 6.33
N ASP A 184 0.95 35.66 6.51
CA ASP A 184 0.13 35.55 7.73
C ASP A 184 0.41 34.20 8.38
N LEU A 185 0.44 34.16 9.70
CA LEU A 185 0.66 32.93 10.44
C LEU A 185 -0.63 32.08 10.55
N ALA A 186 -1.46 31.99 9.51
CA ALA A 186 -2.74 31.27 9.53
C ALA A 186 -2.62 29.84 9.02
N THR A 187 -3.37 28.89 9.57
CA THR A 187 -3.49 27.55 8.96
C THR A 187 -4.34 27.60 7.69
N ILE A 188 -3.96 26.83 6.67
CA ILE A 188 -4.72 26.78 5.41
C ILE A 188 -5.88 25.79 5.57
N VAL A 189 -7.07 26.33 5.88
CA VAL A 189 -8.29 25.57 6.08
C VAL A 189 -9.27 25.81 4.93
N VAL A 190 -9.74 24.73 4.32
CA VAL A 190 -10.88 24.77 3.39
C VAL A 190 -12.16 24.93 4.20
N ALA A 191 -12.82 26.08 4.04
CA ALA A 191 -13.95 26.49 4.86
C ALA A 191 -15.32 26.08 4.28
N ASN A 192 -15.41 25.82 2.97
CA ASN A 192 -16.66 25.48 2.32
C ASN A 192 -16.48 24.48 1.17
N ASN A 193 -17.59 23.91 0.70
CA ASN A 193 -17.60 22.88 -0.35
C ASN A 193 -17.71 23.44 -1.78
N SER A 194 -17.58 24.76 -1.95
CA SER A 194 -17.61 25.39 -3.28
C SER A 194 -16.38 24.96 -4.08
N ASP A 195 -16.55 24.77 -5.38
CA ASP A 195 -15.47 24.41 -6.30
C ASP A 195 -14.41 25.52 -6.47
N SER A 196 -14.81 26.77 -6.28
CA SER A 196 -13.95 27.94 -6.42
C SER A 196 -14.40 29.09 -5.52
N GLY A 197 -13.58 30.14 -5.45
CA GLY A 197 -13.82 31.30 -4.60
C GLY A 197 -13.22 31.14 -3.19
N VAL A 198 -13.40 32.18 -2.38
CA VAL A 198 -12.84 32.25 -1.02
C VAL A 198 -13.31 31.06 -0.18
N GLY A 199 -12.37 30.44 0.54
CA GLY A 199 -12.62 29.27 1.41
C GLY A 199 -12.78 27.93 0.68
N SER A 200 -12.65 27.89 -0.65
CA SER A 200 -12.64 26.64 -1.42
C SER A 200 -11.28 25.93 -1.36
N LEU A 201 -11.26 24.63 -1.67
CA LEU A 201 -10.01 23.86 -1.84
C LEU A 201 -9.09 24.45 -2.91
N ARG A 202 -9.68 25.01 -3.98
CA ARG A 202 -8.91 25.65 -5.05
C ARG A 202 -8.20 26.92 -4.57
N ALA A 203 -8.87 27.73 -3.76
CA ALA A 203 -8.25 28.90 -3.14
C ALA A 203 -7.14 28.48 -2.15
N ALA A 204 -7.38 27.44 -1.34
CA ALA A 204 -6.38 26.89 -0.43
C ALA A 204 -5.12 26.41 -1.17
N ILE A 205 -5.26 25.67 -2.28
CA ILE A 205 -4.12 25.22 -3.11
C ILE A 205 -3.39 26.42 -3.74
N ALA A 206 -4.11 27.48 -4.13
CA ALA A 206 -3.50 28.67 -4.69
C ALA A 206 -2.64 29.40 -3.65
N SER A 207 -3.15 29.54 -2.43
CA SER A 207 -2.45 30.19 -1.30
C SER A 207 -1.30 29.36 -0.72
N ALA A 208 -1.39 28.03 -0.78
CA ALA A 208 -0.37 27.16 -0.20
C ALA A 208 1.00 27.30 -0.88
N VAL A 209 2.05 27.30 -0.07
CA VAL A 209 3.46 27.20 -0.47
C VAL A 209 4.00 25.79 -0.19
N ALA A 210 5.21 25.50 -0.68
CA ALA A 210 5.83 24.20 -0.45
C ALA A 210 6.11 23.97 1.04
N GLY A 211 5.69 22.82 1.58
CA GLY A 211 5.76 22.47 3.01
C GLY A 211 4.40 22.50 3.72
N ASP A 212 3.39 23.09 3.09
CA ASP A 212 2.07 23.27 3.71
C ASP A 212 1.25 21.99 3.78
N THR A 213 0.39 21.95 4.81
CA THR A 213 -0.72 21.01 4.91
C THR A 213 -2.02 21.79 4.82
N ILE A 214 -2.86 21.43 3.85
CA ILE A 214 -4.22 21.93 3.68
C ILE A 214 -5.17 21.00 4.44
N THR A 215 -5.95 21.55 5.36
CA THR A 215 -6.97 20.81 6.12
C THR A 215 -8.38 21.31 5.75
N PHE A 216 -9.40 20.70 6.33
CA PHE A 216 -10.80 21.02 6.04
C PHE A 216 -11.55 21.36 7.32
N ALA A 217 -12.42 22.36 7.27
CA ALA A 217 -13.28 22.71 8.39
C ALA A 217 -14.16 21.49 8.76
N PRO A 218 -14.35 21.18 10.06
CA PRO A 218 -15.13 20.02 10.49
C PRO A 218 -16.58 19.98 9.96
N GLY A 219 -17.15 21.15 9.67
CA GLY A 219 -18.47 21.26 9.04
C GLY A 219 -18.58 20.59 7.68
N LEU A 220 -17.46 20.27 7.02
CA LEU A 220 -17.40 19.58 5.73
C LEU A 220 -17.47 18.04 5.85
N ALA A 221 -17.53 17.48 7.05
CA ALA A 221 -17.66 16.03 7.23
C ALA A 221 -18.84 15.45 6.43
N GLY A 222 -18.57 14.37 5.68
CA GLY A 222 -19.54 13.72 4.79
C GLY A 222 -20.02 14.55 3.58
N GLN A 223 -19.53 15.78 3.40
CA GLN A 223 -19.91 16.61 2.26
C GLN A 223 -19.16 16.21 0.99
N THR A 224 -19.53 16.82 -0.14
CA THR A 224 -18.85 16.64 -1.43
C THR A 224 -18.46 18.01 -2.01
N ILE A 225 -17.17 18.17 -2.30
CA ILE A 225 -16.65 19.23 -3.18
C ILE A 225 -16.76 18.72 -4.61
N THR A 226 -17.71 19.26 -5.36
CA THR A 226 -17.97 18.85 -6.76
C THR A 226 -17.19 19.76 -7.70
N LEU A 227 -16.26 19.22 -8.46
CA LEU A 227 -15.46 19.99 -9.40
C LEU A 227 -16.28 20.32 -10.66
N THR A 228 -16.42 21.62 -10.95
CA THR A 228 -17.13 22.16 -12.12
C THR A 228 -16.25 23.05 -12.98
N SER A 229 -15.13 23.53 -12.42
CA SER A 229 -14.13 24.40 -13.02
C SER A 229 -12.90 23.61 -13.49
N GLY A 230 -13.06 22.29 -13.66
CA GLY A 230 -12.00 21.38 -14.06
C GLY A 230 -11.09 20.94 -12.91
N VAL A 231 -9.94 20.40 -13.29
CA VAL A 231 -8.98 19.73 -12.40
C VAL A 231 -8.39 20.68 -11.34
N LEU A 232 -8.04 20.14 -10.17
CA LEU A 232 -7.20 20.81 -9.18
C LEU A 232 -5.74 20.62 -9.58
N ASP A 233 -5.12 21.69 -10.07
CA ASP A 233 -3.72 21.67 -10.53
C ASP A 233 -2.76 21.90 -9.35
N ILE A 234 -1.78 21.01 -9.20
CA ILE A 234 -0.67 21.16 -8.25
C ILE A 234 0.56 21.61 -9.06
N PRO A 235 1.02 22.85 -8.91
CA PRO A 235 2.16 23.38 -9.66
C PRO A 235 3.48 22.68 -9.35
N VAL A 236 4.45 22.83 -10.25
CA VAL A 236 5.82 22.34 -10.09
C VAL A 236 6.44 22.82 -8.78
N GLY A 237 7.02 21.90 -8.01
CA GLY A 237 7.69 22.18 -6.74
C GLY A 237 6.76 22.53 -5.58
N LYS A 238 5.44 22.59 -5.79
CA LYS A 238 4.46 22.83 -4.72
C LYS A 238 4.27 21.56 -3.90
N ASN A 239 5.20 21.33 -2.99
CA ASN A 239 5.24 20.16 -2.13
C ASN A 239 4.22 20.30 -0.99
N ILE A 240 3.00 19.80 -1.16
CA ILE A 240 1.93 19.98 -0.17
C ILE A 240 1.26 18.67 0.22
N THR A 241 0.67 18.67 1.40
CA THR A 241 -0.25 17.63 1.88
C THR A 241 -1.68 18.15 1.88
N ILE A 242 -2.63 17.36 1.41
CA ILE A 242 -4.07 17.62 1.57
C ILE A 242 -4.63 16.54 2.49
N ASP A 243 -5.14 16.94 3.66
CA ASP A 243 -5.57 16.01 4.71
C ASP A 243 -7.02 16.25 5.13
N GLY A 244 -7.87 15.26 4.82
CA GLY A 244 -9.29 15.23 5.19
C GLY A 244 -9.61 14.79 6.61
N ALA A 245 -8.62 14.55 7.49
CA ALA A 245 -8.86 13.99 8.83
C ALA A 245 -9.89 14.78 9.65
N ALA A 246 -9.82 16.11 9.59
CA ALA A 246 -10.73 17.01 10.30
C ALA A 246 -12.17 17.00 9.72
N ALA A 247 -12.37 16.50 8.49
CA ALA A 247 -13.67 16.42 7.81
C ALA A 247 -13.95 14.98 7.35
N ALA A 248 -14.14 14.08 8.30
CA ALA A 248 -14.32 12.66 8.04
C ALA A 248 -15.36 12.37 6.93
N GLY A 249 -14.98 11.54 5.96
CA GLY A 249 -15.84 11.16 4.84
C GLY A 249 -16.05 12.23 3.77
N LEU A 250 -15.30 13.34 3.81
CA LEU A 250 -15.33 14.35 2.76
C LEU A 250 -14.92 13.76 1.40
N THR A 251 -15.72 14.07 0.40
CA THR A 251 -15.52 13.64 -0.99
C THR A 251 -15.05 14.79 -1.87
N ILE A 252 -14.01 14.56 -2.66
CA ILE A 252 -13.63 15.37 -3.82
C ILE A 252 -14.13 14.64 -5.06
N SER A 253 -15.07 15.22 -5.80
CA SER A 253 -15.63 14.57 -7.00
C SER A 253 -15.27 15.29 -8.28
N GLY A 254 -14.69 14.56 -9.24
CA GLY A 254 -14.48 15.05 -10.61
C GLY A 254 -15.76 15.14 -11.46
N ASN A 255 -16.92 14.86 -10.86
CA ASN A 255 -18.25 15.03 -11.43
C ASN A 255 -18.47 14.34 -12.79
N ASN A 256 -17.78 13.22 -13.03
CA ASN A 256 -17.73 12.52 -14.33
C ASN A 256 -17.32 13.43 -15.50
N ALA A 257 -16.64 14.55 -15.23
CA ALA A 257 -16.35 15.59 -16.20
C ALA A 257 -14.86 15.94 -16.28
N SER A 258 -14.14 15.85 -15.16
CA SER A 258 -12.71 16.12 -15.10
C SER A 258 -11.97 15.14 -14.20
N ARG A 259 -10.64 15.16 -14.30
CA ARG A 259 -9.79 14.62 -13.24
C ARG A 259 -10.04 15.35 -11.92
N ALA A 260 -9.71 14.71 -10.81
CA ALA A 260 -9.70 15.38 -9.51
C ALA A 260 -8.44 16.24 -9.37
N PHE A 261 -7.25 15.62 -9.50
CA PHE A 261 -5.96 16.29 -9.35
C PHE A 261 -5.05 16.07 -10.56
N PHE A 262 -4.22 17.06 -10.87
CA PHE A 262 -3.09 16.93 -11.78
C PHE A 262 -1.83 17.47 -11.13
N VAL A 263 -0.81 16.62 -10.97
CA VAL A 263 0.43 16.96 -10.27
C VAL A 263 1.54 17.20 -11.26
N ASN A 264 2.03 18.44 -11.29
CA ASN A 264 3.10 18.87 -12.18
C ASN A 264 4.44 18.86 -11.45
N ALA A 265 5.45 18.40 -12.16
CA ALA A 265 6.88 18.42 -11.81
C ALA A 265 7.67 18.50 -13.12
N ASN A 266 8.99 18.66 -13.02
CA ASN A 266 9.88 18.55 -14.17
C ASN A 266 11.25 17.99 -13.76
N VAL A 267 12.11 17.75 -14.75
CA VAL A 267 13.45 17.15 -14.56
C VAL A 267 14.40 17.94 -13.65
N VAL A 268 14.11 19.22 -13.38
CA VAL A 268 14.89 20.08 -12.49
C VAL A 268 14.25 20.15 -11.10
N THR A 269 12.92 20.21 -11.03
CA THR A 269 12.16 20.41 -9.81
C THR A 269 11.12 19.32 -9.66
N ALA A 270 11.42 18.36 -8.79
CA ALA A 270 10.49 17.33 -8.37
C ALA A 270 9.34 17.90 -7.53
N THR A 271 8.21 17.21 -7.50
CA THR A 271 7.05 17.57 -6.67
C THR A 271 6.66 16.41 -5.76
N ASN A 272 6.55 16.69 -4.47
CA ASN A 272 6.07 15.76 -3.45
C ASN A 272 4.63 16.10 -3.08
N PHE A 273 3.68 15.24 -3.45
CA PHE A 273 2.26 15.47 -3.17
C PHE A 273 1.69 14.33 -2.32
N ALA A 274 0.98 14.69 -1.25
CA ALA A 274 0.32 13.74 -0.39
C ALA A 274 -1.18 14.02 -0.29
N VAL A 275 -2.00 12.98 -0.41
CA VAL A 275 -3.45 13.03 -0.17
C VAL A 275 -3.79 12.04 0.93
N LYS A 276 -4.51 12.51 1.95
CA LYS A 276 -4.86 11.70 3.13
C LYS A 276 -6.32 11.84 3.52
N ASN A 277 -6.89 10.77 4.08
CA ASN A 277 -8.18 10.79 4.78
C ASN A 277 -9.36 11.34 3.95
N LEU A 278 -9.37 11.08 2.64
CA LEU A 278 -10.33 11.63 1.70
C LEU A 278 -11.00 10.54 0.86
N ILE A 279 -12.13 10.90 0.26
CA ILE A 279 -12.77 10.13 -0.79
C ILE A 279 -12.57 10.89 -2.11
N VAL A 280 -12.07 10.24 -3.16
CA VAL A 280 -11.88 10.82 -4.49
C VAL A 280 -12.68 10.02 -5.52
N ASN A 281 -13.77 10.62 -6.00
CA ASN A 281 -14.79 9.90 -6.77
C ASN A 281 -15.07 10.50 -8.14
N ASN A 282 -15.50 9.63 -9.05
CA ASN A 282 -16.07 10.02 -10.34
C ASN A 282 -15.16 10.96 -11.15
N GLY A 283 -13.85 10.87 -10.95
CA GLY A 283 -12.89 11.53 -11.81
C GLY A 283 -12.96 10.93 -13.21
N LYS A 284 -12.96 11.76 -14.26
CA LYS A 284 -13.05 11.29 -15.65
C LYS A 284 -12.05 12.01 -16.55
N THR A 285 -11.38 11.23 -17.40
CA THR A 285 -10.53 11.77 -18.47
C THR A 285 -10.50 10.85 -19.68
N THR A 286 -10.33 11.41 -20.87
CA THR A 286 -10.07 10.65 -22.11
C THR A 286 -8.59 10.25 -22.26
N ASP A 287 -7.79 10.54 -21.26
CA ASP A 287 -6.36 10.26 -21.21
C ASP A 287 -6.07 9.38 -19.99
N ARG A 288 -5.00 9.62 -19.22
CA ARG A 288 -4.61 8.77 -18.07
C ARG A 288 -4.85 9.45 -16.72
N GLY A 289 -5.10 8.65 -15.67
CA GLY A 289 -5.27 9.15 -14.31
C GLY A 289 -6.62 9.82 -14.10
N GLY A 290 -7.69 9.03 -13.94
CA GLY A 290 -9.05 9.55 -13.83
C GLY A 290 -9.28 10.35 -12.55
N ALA A 291 -8.70 9.93 -11.43
CA ALA A 291 -8.63 10.73 -10.21
C ALA A 291 -7.39 11.63 -10.19
N ILE A 292 -6.19 11.02 -10.24
CA ILE A 292 -4.90 11.71 -10.13
C ILE A 292 -4.05 11.38 -11.36
N GLY A 293 -3.71 12.41 -12.13
CA GLY A 293 -2.67 12.35 -13.16
C GLY A 293 -1.39 12.99 -12.67
N THR A 294 -0.24 12.50 -13.11
CA THR A 294 1.08 13.05 -12.76
C THR A 294 1.93 13.24 -14.01
N THR A 295 2.80 14.25 -14.00
CA THR A 295 3.95 14.34 -14.92
C THR A 295 5.12 13.51 -14.39
N ASP A 296 6.30 13.65 -15.00
CA ASP A 296 7.53 12.99 -14.55
C ASP A 296 8.09 13.65 -13.28
N GLU A 297 8.89 12.90 -12.50
CA GLU A 297 9.54 13.35 -11.24
C GLU A 297 8.58 13.72 -10.09
N VAL A 298 7.47 13.01 -9.97
CA VAL A 298 6.52 13.14 -8.85
C VAL A 298 6.71 12.03 -7.81
N SER A 299 6.77 12.42 -6.54
CA SER A 299 6.57 11.50 -5.41
C SER A 299 5.14 11.65 -4.91
N LEU A 300 4.32 10.61 -5.10
CA LEU A 300 2.91 10.60 -4.70
C LEU A 300 2.71 9.69 -3.49
N THR A 301 2.17 10.25 -2.41
CA THR A 301 1.72 9.48 -1.24
C THR A 301 0.21 9.53 -1.12
N VAL A 302 -0.40 8.37 -0.95
CA VAL A 302 -1.83 8.20 -0.71
C VAL A 302 -1.99 7.39 0.57
N ASP A 303 -2.65 7.97 1.58
CA ASP A 303 -2.82 7.32 2.88
C ASP A 303 -4.26 7.45 3.38
N ASN A 304 -4.92 6.32 3.63
CA ASN A 304 -6.34 6.27 4.03
C ASN A 304 -7.26 7.03 3.05
N VAL A 305 -7.09 6.79 1.74
CA VAL A 305 -7.91 7.41 0.68
C VAL A 305 -8.78 6.38 -0.01
N GLN A 306 -10.01 6.75 -0.38
CA GLN A 306 -10.90 5.91 -1.18
C GLN A 306 -11.05 6.47 -2.59
N PHE A 307 -10.61 5.73 -3.61
CA PHE A 307 -10.82 6.04 -5.02
C PHE A 307 -11.99 5.22 -5.56
N ASN A 308 -13.15 5.86 -5.80
CA ASN A 308 -14.31 5.16 -6.31
C ASN A 308 -14.75 5.66 -7.69
N ASN A 309 -15.01 4.70 -8.58
CA ASN A 309 -15.64 4.93 -9.89
C ASN A 309 -14.91 5.98 -10.75
N ASN A 310 -13.59 6.07 -10.62
CA ASN A 310 -12.80 6.94 -11.46
C ASN A 310 -12.53 6.27 -12.81
N VAL A 311 -12.55 7.04 -13.89
CA VAL A 311 -12.51 6.55 -15.26
C VAL A 311 -11.43 7.28 -16.06
N ALA A 312 -10.58 6.52 -16.74
CA ALA A 312 -9.57 7.04 -17.66
C ALA A 312 -9.57 6.20 -18.94
N ASP A 313 -9.57 6.79 -20.13
CA ASP A 313 -9.62 5.96 -21.34
C ASP A 313 -8.32 5.17 -21.58
N LYS A 314 -7.15 5.70 -21.19
CA LYS A 314 -5.83 5.15 -21.56
C LYS A 314 -5.04 4.51 -20.42
N GLY A 315 -5.59 4.45 -19.20
CA GLY A 315 -4.94 3.79 -18.06
C GLY A 315 -4.93 4.60 -16.78
N GLY A 316 -4.82 3.89 -15.66
CA GLY A 316 -4.90 4.49 -14.33
C GLY A 316 -6.27 5.09 -14.10
N GLY A 317 -7.33 4.27 -14.10
CA GLY A 317 -8.69 4.75 -13.89
C GLY A 317 -8.79 5.63 -12.64
N ALA A 318 -8.05 5.30 -11.57
CA ALA A 318 -7.79 6.20 -10.46
C ALA A 318 -6.48 6.99 -10.66
N ILE A 319 -5.32 6.34 -10.59
CA ILE A 319 -4.00 6.99 -10.52
C ILE A 319 -3.18 6.63 -11.74
N PHE A 320 -2.56 7.63 -12.36
CA PHE A 320 -1.48 7.40 -13.32
C PHE A 320 -0.17 8.05 -12.87
N GLY A 321 0.84 7.21 -12.61
CA GLY A 321 2.23 7.58 -12.35
C GLY A 321 3.04 7.55 -13.64
N ASN A 322 3.62 8.68 -14.05
CA ASN A 322 4.51 8.76 -15.22
C ASN A 322 5.98 8.44 -14.86
N PHE A 323 6.93 8.82 -15.72
CA PHE A 323 8.33 8.42 -15.61
C PHE A 323 9.00 9.01 -14.37
N ASN A 324 9.92 8.25 -13.78
CA ASN A 324 10.67 8.65 -12.59
C ASN A 324 9.79 9.02 -11.39
N ASN A 325 8.55 8.51 -11.34
CA ASN A 325 7.67 8.72 -10.20
C ASN A 325 7.86 7.64 -9.15
N THR A 326 7.69 8.00 -7.88
CA THR A 326 7.52 7.07 -6.77
C THR A 326 6.08 7.12 -6.31
N LEU A 327 5.47 5.96 -6.01
CA LEU A 327 4.10 5.88 -5.51
C LEU A 327 4.04 5.05 -4.23
N ILE A 328 3.50 5.64 -3.16
CA ILE A 328 3.22 4.98 -1.90
C ILE A 328 1.71 5.00 -1.66
N VAL A 329 1.13 3.82 -1.48
CA VAL A 329 -0.30 3.63 -1.22
C VAL A 329 -0.45 2.85 0.08
N ASN A 330 -1.03 3.48 1.10
CA ASN A 330 -1.21 2.90 2.42
C ASN A 330 -2.69 2.98 2.82
N ASN A 331 -3.19 1.92 3.45
CA ASN A 331 -4.51 1.91 4.11
C ASN A 331 -5.66 2.36 3.19
N SER A 332 -5.53 2.19 1.87
CA SER A 332 -6.38 2.86 0.88
C SER A 332 -7.28 1.88 0.14
N LYS A 333 -8.33 2.41 -0.48
CA LYS A 333 -9.33 1.61 -1.20
C LYS A 333 -9.46 2.08 -2.64
N PHE A 334 -9.49 1.16 -3.58
CA PHE A 334 -9.72 1.39 -5.00
C PHE A 334 -10.89 0.51 -5.42
N ASN A 335 -12.07 1.12 -5.59
CA ASN A 335 -13.29 0.38 -5.91
C ASN A 335 -13.92 0.85 -7.22
N GLY A 336 -14.14 -0.08 -8.13
CA GLY A 336 -14.90 0.18 -9.36
C GLY A 336 -14.23 1.17 -10.33
N ASN A 337 -12.91 1.37 -10.24
CA ASN A 337 -12.19 2.25 -11.17
C ASN A 337 -12.00 1.55 -12.53
N VAL A 338 -12.06 2.31 -13.63
CA VAL A 338 -12.15 1.76 -14.99
C VAL A 338 -11.17 2.42 -15.93
N ALA A 339 -10.45 1.62 -16.72
CA ALA A 339 -9.66 2.09 -17.85
C ALA A 339 -9.67 1.15 -19.06
N THR A 340 -10.84 1.00 -19.68
CA THR A 340 -11.09 0.02 -20.75
C THR A 340 -11.35 0.64 -22.12
N ALA A 341 -11.75 1.91 -22.20
CA ALA A 341 -12.24 2.51 -23.43
C ALA A 341 -11.17 2.64 -24.53
N GLY A 342 -9.93 2.97 -24.17
CA GLY A 342 -8.83 3.12 -25.13
C GLY A 342 -8.18 1.82 -25.56
N ASN A 343 -8.58 0.67 -24.96
CA ASN A 343 -7.91 -0.61 -25.12
C ASN A 343 -6.37 -0.52 -24.92
N ASP A 344 -5.85 0.47 -24.18
CA ASP A 344 -4.40 0.75 -24.09
C ASP A 344 -3.67 -0.38 -23.33
N GLU A 345 -2.45 -0.71 -23.74
CA GLU A 345 -1.60 -1.70 -23.05
C GLU A 345 -1.33 -1.34 -21.59
N ARG A 346 -1.32 -0.04 -21.30
CA ARG A 346 -1.13 0.55 -19.96
C ARG A 346 -2.46 0.81 -19.24
N GLY A 347 -3.55 0.21 -19.74
CA GLY A 347 -4.93 0.44 -19.32
C GLY A 347 -5.30 -0.14 -17.95
N ALA A 348 -4.58 0.16 -16.88
CA ALA A 348 -4.94 -0.36 -15.54
C ALA A 348 -6.24 0.26 -15.02
N GLY A 349 -7.13 -0.55 -14.44
CA GLY A 349 -8.39 -0.03 -13.89
C GLY A 349 -8.19 0.90 -12.70
N ALA A 350 -7.26 0.60 -11.78
CA ALA A 350 -6.95 1.47 -10.66
C ALA A 350 -5.67 2.29 -10.88
N ILE A 351 -4.50 1.63 -10.91
CA ILE A 351 -3.18 2.29 -10.93
C ILE A 351 -2.40 1.88 -12.16
N GLY A 352 -2.13 2.84 -13.05
CA GLY A 352 -1.11 2.70 -14.09
C GLY A 352 0.18 3.35 -13.64
N PHE A 353 1.29 2.62 -13.65
CA PHE A 353 2.58 3.10 -13.16
C PHE A 353 3.68 2.82 -14.18
N LEU A 354 4.22 3.89 -14.77
CA LEU A 354 5.22 3.86 -15.83
C LEU A 354 6.52 4.47 -15.33
N SER A 355 7.20 3.80 -14.40
CA SER A 355 8.42 4.31 -13.78
C SER A 355 9.31 3.17 -13.32
N SER A 356 10.63 3.35 -13.42
CA SER A 356 11.63 2.43 -12.86
C SER A 356 11.83 2.58 -11.35
N LYS A 357 11.25 3.63 -10.74
CA LYS A 357 11.26 3.80 -9.28
C LYS A 357 10.20 2.90 -8.62
N ALA A 358 10.01 3.05 -7.32
CA ALA A 358 9.20 2.13 -6.52
C ALA A 358 7.70 2.45 -6.59
N ILE A 359 6.89 1.38 -6.59
CA ILE A 359 5.46 1.42 -6.29
C ILE A 359 5.23 0.46 -5.11
N THR A 360 4.81 1.04 -3.98
CA THR A 360 4.57 0.30 -2.74
C THR A 360 3.10 0.40 -2.37
N VAL A 361 2.46 -0.75 -2.16
CA VAL A 361 1.06 -0.87 -1.77
C VAL A 361 0.98 -1.67 -0.48
N THR A 362 0.49 -1.05 0.59
CA THR A 362 0.35 -1.68 1.90
C THR A 362 -1.05 -1.55 2.46
N ASN A 363 -1.55 -2.59 3.13
CA ASN A 363 -2.82 -2.59 3.86
C ASN A 363 -4.01 -2.04 3.05
N SER A 364 -4.06 -2.33 1.75
CA SER A 364 -4.99 -1.67 0.82
C SER A 364 -5.91 -2.65 0.11
N ASP A 365 -7.11 -2.17 -0.26
CA ASP A 365 -8.14 -2.95 -0.95
C ASP A 365 -8.31 -2.48 -2.42
N PHE A 366 -8.22 -3.41 -3.36
CA PHE A 366 -8.49 -3.20 -4.79
C PHE A 366 -9.65 -4.09 -5.20
N THR A 367 -10.82 -3.50 -5.36
CA THR A 367 -12.07 -4.23 -5.60
C THR A 367 -12.74 -3.81 -6.90
N ASN A 368 -13.16 -4.78 -7.70
CA ASN A 368 -13.98 -4.56 -8.90
C ASN A 368 -13.41 -3.55 -9.92
N ASN A 369 -12.08 -3.38 -9.96
CA ASN A 369 -11.46 -2.48 -10.91
C ASN A 369 -11.35 -3.17 -12.27
N LYS A 370 -11.56 -2.40 -13.35
CA LYS A 370 -11.64 -2.91 -14.72
C LYS A 370 -10.59 -2.27 -15.60
N GLY A 371 -9.66 -3.07 -16.10
CA GLY A 371 -8.56 -2.62 -16.94
C GLY A 371 -8.45 -3.42 -18.22
N ILE A 372 -7.40 -3.13 -18.98
CA ILE A 372 -7.00 -3.87 -20.18
C ILE A 372 -5.87 -4.82 -19.86
N ASN A 373 -4.85 -4.36 -19.14
CA ASN A 373 -3.81 -5.19 -18.54
C ASN A 373 -3.66 -4.72 -17.09
N GLY A 374 -3.78 -5.64 -16.13
CA GLY A 374 -3.88 -5.29 -14.72
C GLY A 374 -5.23 -4.65 -14.39
N GLY A 375 -6.23 -5.44 -14.01
CA GLY A 375 -7.54 -4.88 -13.63
C GLY A 375 -7.43 -3.87 -12.50
N ALA A 376 -6.51 -4.11 -11.56
CA ALA A 376 -6.12 -3.16 -10.52
C ALA A 376 -4.84 -2.39 -10.90
N ILE A 377 -3.70 -3.07 -11.01
CA ILE A 377 -2.38 -2.44 -11.13
C ILE A 377 -1.69 -2.88 -12.42
N ASN A 378 -1.16 -1.92 -13.16
CA ASN A 378 -0.22 -2.13 -14.26
C ASN A 378 1.08 -1.39 -13.95
N SER A 379 2.18 -2.13 -13.77
CA SER A 379 3.49 -1.59 -13.43
C SER A 379 4.50 -1.90 -14.52
N LEU A 380 5.06 -0.89 -15.16
CA LEU A 380 6.11 -1.03 -16.17
C LEU A 380 7.44 -0.57 -15.56
N GLN A 381 8.39 -1.49 -15.48
CA GLN A 381 9.74 -1.33 -14.93
C GLN A 381 9.79 -1.01 -13.42
N GLY A 382 8.64 -0.85 -12.77
CA GLY A 382 8.57 -0.46 -11.37
C GLY A 382 8.92 -1.57 -10.40
N LYS A 383 9.66 -1.22 -9.34
CA LYS A 383 9.96 -2.10 -8.20
C LYS A 383 8.68 -2.26 -7.37
N LEU A 384 7.83 -3.20 -7.78
CA LEU A 384 6.52 -3.42 -7.19
C LEU A 384 6.62 -4.20 -5.88
N THR A 385 6.11 -3.58 -4.81
CA THR A 385 5.92 -4.20 -3.51
C THR A 385 4.45 -4.12 -3.13
N ILE A 386 3.82 -5.27 -2.87
CA ILE A 386 2.45 -5.39 -2.37
C ILE A 386 2.50 -6.16 -1.05
N GLU A 387 1.99 -5.55 0.01
CA GLU A 387 1.99 -6.14 1.35
C GLU A 387 0.63 -6.02 2.01
N ASN A 388 0.18 -7.11 2.64
CA ASN A 388 -1.04 -7.14 3.46
C ASN A 388 -2.28 -6.56 2.77
N SER A 389 -2.40 -6.77 1.47
CA SER A 389 -3.40 -6.10 0.62
C SER A 389 -4.34 -7.10 -0.05
N ARG A 390 -5.52 -6.65 -0.47
CA ARG A 390 -6.57 -7.49 -1.05
C ARG A 390 -6.91 -7.03 -2.46
N PHE A 391 -6.97 -7.98 -3.40
CA PHE A 391 -7.31 -7.78 -4.81
C PHE A 391 -8.48 -8.70 -5.16
N ILE A 392 -9.69 -8.14 -5.23
CA ILE A 392 -10.93 -8.93 -5.30
C ILE A 392 -11.78 -8.52 -6.49
N GLY A 393 -12.11 -9.49 -7.35
CA GLY A 393 -13.04 -9.26 -8.46
C GLY A 393 -12.53 -8.27 -9.52
N ASN A 394 -11.22 -8.06 -9.62
CA ASN A 394 -10.64 -7.22 -10.66
C ASN A 394 -10.65 -7.96 -12.00
N ASP A 395 -10.83 -7.21 -13.09
CA ASP A 395 -11.26 -7.78 -14.36
C ASP A 395 -10.55 -7.12 -15.55
N THR A 396 -9.91 -7.94 -16.41
CA THR A 396 -9.34 -7.50 -17.69
C THR A 396 -10.03 -8.09 -18.91
N THR A 397 -11.22 -8.68 -18.72
CA THR A 397 -12.01 -9.30 -19.77
C THR A 397 -12.60 -8.29 -20.75
N ALA A 398 -12.58 -6.99 -20.46
CA ALA A 398 -12.95 -5.97 -21.46
C ALA A 398 -11.94 -5.87 -22.61
N ALA A 399 -10.73 -6.42 -22.44
CA ALA A 399 -9.69 -6.36 -23.46
C ALA A 399 -10.10 -7.03 -24.78
N THR A 400 -9.65 -6.43 -25.88
CA THR A 400 -9.87 -6.90 -27.26
C THR A 400 -8.54 -6.95 -28.03
N PHE A 401 -8.54 -7.62 -29.19
CA PHE A 401 -7.34 -7.74 -30.04
C PHE A 401 -6.84 -6.36 -30.48
N ALA A 402 -5.53 -6.15 -30.36
CA ALA A 402 -4.88 -5.00 -30.97
C ALA A 402 -4.78 -5.23 -32.49
N THR A 403 -5.69 -4.65 -33.28
CA THR A 403 -5.67 -4.71 -34.76
C THR A 403 -4.81 -3.59 -35.34
N GLY A 404 -4.14 -3.83 -36.48
CA GLY A 404 -3.36 -2.80 -37.20
C GLY A 404 -1.90 -2.62 -36.73
N GLN A 405 -1.44 -3.43 -35.79
CA GLN A 405 -0.01 -3.60 -35.47
C GLN A 405 0.53 -4.83 -36.21
N GLY A 406 1.84 -4.86 -36.50
CA GLY A 406 2.49 -5.88 -37.38
C GLY A 406 2.27 -7.35 -37.00
N ALA A 407 1.81 -7.61 -35.78
CA ALA A 407 1.13 -8.85 -35.40
C ALA A 407 -0.04 -8.49 -34.48
N ALA A 408 -1.26 -8.95 -34.79
CA ALA A 408 -2.38 -8.80 -33.87
C ALA A 408 -2.15 -9.69 -32.65
N PHE A 409 -2.08 -9.08 -31.46
CA PHE A 409 -1.98 -9.82 -30.20
C PHE A 409 -3.05 -9.37 -29.21
N LEU A 410 -3.39 -10.27 -28.30
CA LEU A 410 -4.40 -10.07 -27.29
C LEU A 410 -3.82 -9.26 -26.11
N ARG A 411 -4.60 -8.31 -25.61
CA ARG A 411 -4.44 -7.72 -24.26
C ARG A 411 -5.39 -8.41 -23.28
N GLY A 412 -5.21 -8.24 -21.98
CA GLY A 412 -6.00 -8.95 -20.96
C GLY A 412 -5.15 -9.70 -19.95
N PHE A 413 -3.88 -9.34 -19.83
CA PHE A 413 -2.92 -9.96 -18.93
C PHE A 413 -3.15 -9.46 -17.51
N GLY A 414 -3.06 -10.35 -16.51
CA GLY A 414 -3.15 -9.98 -15.11
C GLY A 414 -4.56 -9.51 -14.74
N GLY A 415 -5.46 -10.40 -14.32
CA GLY A 415 -6.81 -10.00 -13.93
C GLY A 415 -6.82 -8.94 -12.82
N ALA A 416 -5.85 -8.98 -11.90
CA ALA A 416 -5.58 -7.90 -10.96
C ALA A 416 -4.28 -7.15 -11.27
N VAL A 417 -3.16 -7.85 -11.39
CA VAL A 417 -1.82 -7.24 -11.46
C VAL A 417 -1.12 -7.63 -12.75
N TYR A 418 -0.60 -6.64 -13.46
CA TYR A 418 0.29 -6.79 -14.59
C TYR A 418 1.62 -6.12 -14.28
N THR A 419 2.73 -6.81 -14.54
CA THR A 419 4.05 -6.21 -14.57
C THR A 419 4.73 -6.42 -15.91
N ASP A 420 5.50 -5.43 -16.34
CA ASP A 420 6.50 -5.56 -17.40
C ASP A 420 7.85 -5.09 -16.84
N ARG A 421 8.62 -6.07 -16.32
CA ARG A 421 9.88 -5.87 -15.59
C ARG A 421 9.71 -5.18 -14.24
N ALA A 422 10.76 -5.30 -13.44
CA ALA A 422 10.89 -4.65 -12.13
C ALA A 422 12.10 -3.70 -12.05
N SER A 423 12.84 -3.60 -13.15
CA SER A 423 13.94 -2.68 -13.32
C SER A 423 14.18 -2.35 -14.80
N SER A 424 14.89 -1.27 -15.04
CA SER A 424 15.41 -0.92 -16.37
C SER A 424 16.55 -1.86 -16.79
N THR A 425 16.89 -1.89 -18.09
CA THR A 425 18.00 -2.73 -18.61
C THR A 425 19.38 -2.31 -18.12
N THR A 426 19.49 -1.11 -17.53
CA THR A 426 20.74 -0.55 -17.00
C THR A 426 20.91 -0.82 -15.51
N GLU A 427 19.87 -1.28 -14.83
CA GLU A 427 19.94 -1.63 -13.42
C GLU A 427 20.40 -3.08 -13.22
N ALA A 428 21.08 -3.32 -12.10
CA ALA A 428 21.61 -4.64 -11.78
C ALA A 428 20.52 -5.67 -11.46
N SER A 429 19.39 -5.23 -10.87
CA SER A 429 18.25 -6.09 -10.53
C SER A 429 17.04 -5.27 -10.09
N GLY A 430 15.85 -5.80 -10.35
CA GLY A 430 14.59 -5.41 -9.75
C GLY A 430 13.92 -6.57 -9.01
N THR A 431 12.95 -6.25 -8.16
CA THR A 431 12.17 -7.26 -7.44
C THR A 431 10.69 -6.93 -7.52
N ILE A 432 9.89 -7.95 -7.87
CA ILE A 432 8.44 -7.95 -7.68
C ILE A 432 8.17 -8.75 -6.41
N ARG A 433 7.56 -8.11 -5.40
CA ARG A 433 7.28 -8.73 -4.11
C ARG A 433 5.80 -8.63 -3.79
N ILE A 434 5.21 -9.78 -3.47
CA ILE A 434 3.84 -9.89 -2.97
C ILE A 434 3.89 -10.68 -1.66
N SER A 435 3.50 -10.04 -0.56
CA SER A 435 3.54 -10.61 0.78
C SER A 435 2.22 -10.43 1.52
N GLY A 436 1.79 -11.41 2.31
CA GLY A 436 0.63 -11.28 3.21
C GLY A 436 -0.69 -10.95 2.50
N SER A 437 -0.79 -11.18 1.19
CA SER A 437 -1.84 -10.58 0.35
C SER A 437 -2.81 -11.61 -0.20
N VAL A 438 -4.04 -11.16 -0.50
CA VAL A 438 -5.13 -11.99 -1.01
C VAL A 438 -5.53 -11.56 -2.41
N PHE A 439 -5.55 -12.50 -3.35
CA PHE A 439 -6.03 -12.33 -4.71
C PHE A 439 -7.20 -13.28 -4.94
N GLN A 440 -8.41 -12.75 -5.00
CA GLN A 440 -9.62 -13.56 -5.05
C GLN A 440 -10.55 -13.17 -6.21
N ASP A 441 -11.09 -14.18 -6.90
CA ASP A 441 -12.13 -14.01 -7.90
C ASP A 441 -11.76 -13.04 -9.05
N ASN A 442 -10.47 -12.83 -9.31
CA ASN A 442 -10.00 -11.97 -10.40
C ASN A 442 -10.08 -12.71 -11.73
N LYS A 443 -10.35 -11.96 -12.80
CA LYS A 443 -10.61 -12.52 -14.13
C LYS A 443 -9.74 -11.86 -15.19
N GLY A 444 -9.12 -12.69 -16.03
CA GLY A 444 -8.36 -12.25 -17.19
C GLY A 444 -8.76 -12.96 -18.48
N ARG A 445 -8.24 -12.46 -19.60
CA ARG A 445 -8.37 -13.08 -20.93
C ARG A 445 -7.04 -13.46 -21.58
N GLY A 446 -5.95 -12.79 -21.18
CA GLY A 446 -4.60 -13.03 -21.66
C GLY A 446 -3.96 -14.19 -20.93
N GLU A 447 -3.23 -13.91 -19.86
CA GLU A 447 -2.59 -14.88 -18.96
C GLU A 447 -2.55 -14.28 -17.54
N GLY A 448 -2.45 -15.13 -16.51
CA GLY A 448 -2.38 -14.68 -15.12
C GLY A 448 -3.73 -14.16 -14.60
N GLY A 449 -4.64 -15.05 -14.21
CA GLY A 449 -5.99 -14.66 -13.79
C GLY A 449 -5.98 -13.75 -12.56
N ALA A 450 -5.02 -13.91 -11.65
CA ALA A 450 -4.70 -12.90 -10.66
C ALA A 450 -3.57 -11.99 -11.13
N ALA A 451 -2.41 -12.56 -11.45
CA ALA A 451 -1.21 -11.79 -11.73
C ALA A 451 -0.42 -12.33 -12.93
N TYR A 452 -0.05 -11.42 -13.81
CA TYR A 452 0.91 -11.64 -14.87
C TYR A 452 2.20 -10.90 -14.53
N LEU A 453 3.23 -11.67 -14.21
CA LEU A 453 4.48 -11.17 -13.66
C LEU A 453 5.62 -11.36 -14.67
N PHE A 454 5.67 -10.49 -15.68
CA PHE A 454 6.79 -10.47 -16.61
C PHE A 454 8.00 -9.77 -15.99
N THR A 455 9.17 -10.37 -16.18
CA THR A 455 10.45 -9.95 -15.60
C THR A 455 11.51 -9.80 -16.68
N GLY A 456 12.48 -8.90 -16.46
CA GLY A 456 13.77 -8.96 -17.16
C GLY A 456 14.63 -10.13 -16.66
N ASN A 457 15.73 -10.43 -17.35
CA ASN A 457 16.66 -11.49 -16.92
C ASN A 457 17.36 -11.15 -15.58
N GLN A 458 17.46 -9.87 -15.26
CA GLN A 458 18.03 -9.34 -14.04
C GLN A 458 17.04 -9.28 -12.87
N ASP A 459 15.75 -9.50 -13.10
CA ASP A 459 14.72 -9.37 -12.07
C ASP A 459 14.41 -10.69 -11.39
N LYS A 460 13.82 -10.62 -10.20
CA LYS A 460 13.28 -11.78 -9.46
C LYS A 460 11.86 -11.51 -8.95
N VAL A 461 11.16 -12.60 -8.64
CA VAL A 461 9.82 -12.56 -8.04
C VAL A 461 9.81 -13.27 -6.69
N ILE A 462 9.15 -12.65 -5.71
CA ILE A 462 8.93 -13.22 -4.37
C ILE A 462 7.43 -13.18 -4.06
N LEU A 463 6.83 -14.36 -3.86
CA LEU A 463 5.46 -14.53 -3.38
C LEU A 463 5.51 -15.21 -2.02
N GLU A 464 4.99 -14.57 -0.99
CA GLU A 464 5.07 -15.12 0.36
C GLU A 464 3.82 -14.86 1.19
N ASN A 465 3.45 -15.81 2.05
CA ASN A 465 2.35 -15.68 3.00
C ASN A 465 1.04 -15.19 2.34
N SER A 466 0.81 -15.57 1.08
CA SER A 466 -0.25 -14.99 0.24
C SER A 466 -1.25 -16.06 -0.20
N THR A 467 -2.44 -15.63 -0.62
CA THR A 467 -3.50 -16.52 -1.12
C THR A 467 -3.98 -16.07 -2.49
N PHE A 468 -3.93 -16.96 -3.47
CA PHE A 468 -4.52 -16.81 -4.80
C PHE A 468 -5.68 -17.79 -4.92
N GLN A 469 -6.91 -17.30 -4.86
CA GLN A 469 -8.10 -18.14 -4.81
C GLN A 469 -9.12 -17.79 -5.91
N ASN A 470 -9.63 -18.82 -6.60
CA ASN A 470 -10.72 -18.71 -7.57
C ASN A 470 -10.47 -17.70 -8.71
N ASN A 471 -9.20 -17.46 -9.05
CA ASN A 471 -8.88 -16.58 -10.17
C ASN A 471 -9.00 -17.37 -11.48
N GLU A 472 -9.49 -16.72 -12.53
CA GLU A 472 -9.85 -17.39 -13.77
C GLU A 472 -9.29 -16.66 -15.00
N ILE A 473 -8.76 -17.44 -15.94
CA ILE A 473 -8.56 -17.02 -17.31
C ILE A 473 -9.68 -17.57 -18.19
N LEU A 474 -10.44 -16.67 -18.81
CA LEU A 474 -11.51 -17.02 -19.73
C LEU A 474 -10.97 -17.35 -21.13
N ALA A 475 -11.65 -18.29 -21.79
CA ALA A 475 -11.39 -18.62 -23.18
C ALA A 475 -11.68 -17.44 -24.13
N LEU A 476 -10.95 -17.39 -25.23
CA LEU A 476 -11.14 -16.37 -26.27
C LEU A 476 -12.16 -16.83 -27.32
N PRO A 477 -13.09 -15.96 -27.76
CA PRO A 477 -14.06 -16.30 -28.80
C PRO A 477 -13.44 -16.66 -30.17
N ASN A 478 -12.24 -16.14 -30.49
CA ASN A 478 -11.67 -16.16 -31.86
C ASN A 478 -10.22 -16.70 -31.94
N GLY A 479 -9.76 -17.48 -30.95
CA GLY A 479 -8.34 -17.90 -30.83
C GLY A 479 -7.41 -16.76 -30.36
N GLY A 480 -6.16 -17.04 -29.97
CA GLY A 480 -5.23 -16.04 -29.42
C GLY A 480 -4.29 -16.62 -28.36
N SER A 481 -3.78 -15.78 -27.44
CA SER A 481 -2.91 -16.22 -26.32
C SER A 481 -3.49 -17.47 -25.64
N PRO A 482 -2.65 -18.46 -25.29
CA PRO A 482 -3.13 -19.75 -24.79
C PRO A 482 -4.06 -19.64 -23.57
N GLY A 483 -3.85 -18.67 -22.68
CA GLY A 483 -4.63 -18.57 -21.44
C GLY A 483 -4.02 -19.37 -20.31
N ASN A 484 -2.73 -19.13 -20.05
CA ASN A 484 -1.95 -19.80 -19.01
C ASN A 484 -2.04 -19.09 -17.66
N GLY A 485 -1.83 -19.83 -16.57
CA GLY A 485 -1.74 -19.29 -15.22
C GLY A 485 -3.09 -18.78 -14.72
N GLY A 486 -3.95 -19.65 -14.21
CA GLY A 486 -5.24 -19.23 -13.64
C GLY A 486 -5.04 -18.34 -12.41
N GLY A 487 -4.07 -18.68 -11.56
CA GLY A 487 -3.60 -17.79 -10.49
C GLY A 487 -2.52 -16.84 -11.00
N VAL A 488 -1.29 -17.35 -11.12
CA VAL A 488 -0.12 -16.53 -11.45
C VAL A 488 0.61 -17.08 -12.67
N THR A 489 1.05 -16.16 -13.52
CA THR A 489 2.03 -16.42 -14.58
C THR A 489 3.30 -15.67 -14.22
N ASN A 490 4.46 -16.34 -14.18
CA ASN A 490 5.77 -15.69 -14.08
C ASN A 490 6.68 -16.11 -15.23
N LEU A 491 7.17 -15.13 -15.98
CA LEU A 491 7.91 -15.40 -17.20
C LEU A 491 8.93 -14.33 -17.53
N SER A 492 9.91 -14.73 -18.33
CA SER A 492 10.88 -13.86 -18.95
C SER A 492 11.23 -14.39 -20.35
N ASP A 493 11.77 -13.54 -21.21
CA ASP A 493 12.29 -13.93 -22.52
C ASP A 493 13.59 -14.73 -22.43
N SER A 494 14.32 -14.59 -21.33
CA SER A 494 15.51 -15.38 -20.97
C SER A 494 15.55 -15.66 -19.48
N THR A 495 16.40 -16.58 -19.00
CA THR A 495 16.42 -16.98 -17.59
C THR A 495 16.55 -15.77 -16.65
N ASN A 496 15.55 -15.56 -15.80
CA ASN A 496 15.55 -14.51 -14.77
C ASN A 496 16.31 -14.94 -13.50
N GLN A 497 16.41 -14.05 -12.50
CA GLN A 497 17.06 -14.35 -11.22
C GLN A 497 16.23 -15.24 -10.29
N GLY A 498 15.05 -15.66 -10.72
CA GLY A 498 14.25 -16.72 -10.11
C GLY A 498 12.92 -16.28 -9.50
N LEU A 499 12.18 -17.30 -9.06
CA LEU A 499 10.88 -17.21 -8.41
C LEU A 499 10.95 -17.92 -7.05
N THR A 500 10.63 -17.18 -5.98
CA THR A 500 10.47 -17.77 -4.64
C THR A 500 9.01 -17.73 -4.24
N ILE A 501 8.46 -18.90 -3.88
CA ILE A 501 7.11 -19.05 -3.32
C ILE A 501 7.23 -19.69 -1.94
N THR A 502 6.78 -19.01 -0.90
CA THR A 502 6.84 -19.51 0.47
C THR A 502 5.51 -19.31 1.17
N ASN A 503 5.03 -20.30 1.93
CA ASN A 503 3.82 -20.19 2.74
C ASN A 503 2.58 -19.69 1.97
N THR A 504 2.47 -20.02 0.67
CA THR A 504 1.47 -19.42 -0.23
C THR A 504 0.48 -20.48 -0.69
N THR A 505 -0.80 -20.08 -0.82
CA THR A 505 -1.86 -20.96 -1.29
C THR A 505 -2.36 -20.55 -2.66
N PHE A 506 -2.45 -21.53 -3.56
CA PHE A 506 -3.17 -21.44 -4.84
C PHE A 506 -4.36 -22.39 -4.77
N ALA A 507 -5.58 -21.86 -4.76
CA ALA A 507 -6.78 -22.67 -4.60
C ALA A 507 -7.88 -22.35 -5.60
N GLY A 508 -8.46 -23.37 -6.24
CA GLY A 508 -9.61 -23.17 -7.12
C GLY A 508 -9.35 -22.30 -8.36
N ASN A 509 -8.08 -22.00 -8.67
CA ASN A 509 -7.76 -21.16 -9.82
C ASN A 509 -7.92 -21.96 -11.12
N LYS A 510 -8.32 -21.29 -12.20
CA LYS A 510 -8.65 -21.94 -13.46
C LYS A 510 -7.97 -21.26 -14.64
N ALA A 511 -7.15 -22.03 -15.37
CA ALA A 511 -6.55 -21.61 -16.62
C ALA A 511 -7.33 -22.16 -17.81
N ASN A 512 -7.38 -21.43 -18.92
CA ASN A 512 -7.93 -21.98 -20.16
C ASN A 512 -6.97 -22.99 -20.82
N ASN A 513 -5.67 -22.92 -20.53
CA ASN A 513 -4.67 -23.78 -21.17
C ASN A 513 -3.76 -24.49 -20.19
N GLN A 514 -2.76 -23.81 -19.62
CA GLN A 514 -1.77 -24.46 -18.77
C GLN A 514 -1.64 -23.81 -17.40
N GLY A 515 -1.31 -24.61 -16.38
CA GLY A 515 -0.98 -24.08 -15.06
C GLY A 515 -2.18 -23.46 -14.38
N GLY A 516 -3.14 -24.26 -13.91
CA GLY A 516 -4.35 -23.75 -13.27
C GLY A 516 -4.05 -22.82 -12.11
N GLY A 517 -3.10 -23.19 -11.24
CA GLY A 517 -2.60 -22.32 -10.17
C GLY A 517 -1.43 -21.44 -10.62
N LEU A 518 -0.38 -22.07 -11.15
CA LEU A 518 0.88 -21.42 -11.50
C LEU A 518 1.37 -21.84 -12.89
N TRP A 519 1.84 -20.89 -13.68
CA TRP A 519 2.58 -21.16 -14.90
C TRP A 519 3.91 -20.39 -14.92
N THR A 520 5.02 -21.07 -15.26
CA THR A 520 6.33 -20.42 -15.35
C THR A 520 7.07 -20.70 -16.65
N ARG A 521 7.86 -19.72 -17.11
CA ARG A 521 8.80 -19.87 -18.23
C ARG A 521 10.07 -19.07 -18.01
N ASN A 522 11.24 -19.70 -18.17
CA ASN A 522 12.55 -19.07 -17.94
C ASN A 522 12.68 -18.45 -16.53
N ALA A 523 12.01 -19.03 -15.54
CA ALA A 523 12.00 -18.57 -14.16
C ALA A 523 12.35 -19.71 -13.21
N PRO A 524 13.64 -19.94 -12.91
CA PRO A 524 14.04 -21.00 -11.99
C PRO A 524 13.45 -20.74 -10.60
N GLY A 525 12.92 -21.77 -9.95
CA GLY A 525 12.00 -21.62 -8.83
C GLY A 525 12.40 -22.33 -7.54
N THR A 526 11.93 -21.81 -6.42
CA THR A 526 11.80 -22.55 -5.16
C THR A 526 10.40 -22.38 -4.61
N ILE A 527 9.73 -23.48 -4.31
CA ILE A 527 8.39 -23.51 -3.71
C ILE A 527 8.48 -24.26 -2.38
N THR A 528 8.18 -23.57 -1.28
CA THR A 528 8.32 -24.12 0.07
C THR A 528 7.04 -23.89 0.87
N ASN A 529 6.62 -24.87 1.68
CA ASN A 529 5.50 -24.71 2.63
C ASN A 529 4.22 -24.20 1.96
N SER A 530 3.92 -24.63 0.75
CA SER A 530 2.83 -24.06 -0.03
C SER A 530 1.74 -25.08 -0.28
N THR A 531 0.54 -24.61 -0.62
CA THR A 531 -0.62 -25.47 -0.90
C THR A 531 -1.19 -25.15 -2.28
N PHE A 532 -1.26 -26.15 -3.15
CA PHE A 532 -1.93 -26.08 -4.45
C PHE A 532 -3.14 -27.00 -4.41
N SER A 533 -4.35 -26.44 -4.33
CA SER A 533 -5.57 -27.20 -4.07
C SER A 533 -6.70 -26.90 -5.04
N GLY A 534 -7.21 -27.90 -5.76
CA GLY A 534 -8.41 -27.69 -6.57
C GLY A 534 -8.21 -26.77 -7.79
N ASN A 535 -6.96 -26.51 -8.18
CA ASN A 535 -6.70 -25.71 -9.38
C ASN A 535 -6.95 -26.55 -10.64
N SER A 536 -7.34 -25.91 -11.73
CA SER A 536 -7.75 -26.62 -12.93
C SER A 536 -7.31 -25.96 -14.23
N THR A 537 -7.17 -26.78 -15.27
CA THR A 537 -7.21 -26.29 -16.65
C THR A 537 -8.52 -26.66 -17.32
N ALA A 538 -8.94 -25.88 -18.32
CA ALA A 538 -10.13 -26.18 -19.09
C ALA A 538 -10.03 -27.57 -19.76
N PHE A 539 -11.17 -28.23 -19.93
CA PHE A 539 -11.27 -29.48 -20.67
C PHE A 539 -11.77 -29.22 -22.09
N ALA A 540 -11.06 -29.78 -23.07
CA ALA A 540 -11.51 -29.89 -24.44
C ALA A 540 -11.03 -31.25 -24.99
N ALA A 541 -11.97 -32.08 -25.44
CA ALA A 541 -11.66 -33.40 -25.96
C ALA A 541 -10.70 -33.30 -27.16
N GLY A 542 -9.62 -34.09 -27.13
CA GLY A 542 -8.57 -34.05 -28.16
C GLY A 542 -7.61 -32.84 -28.13
N ASP A 543 -7.72 -31.92 -27.16
CA ASP A 543 -6.76 -30.80 -27.01
C ASP A 543 -5.61 -31.20 -26.06
N PHE A 544 -4.41 -31.30 -26.62
CA PHE A 544 -3.21 -31.73 -25.90
C PHE A 544 -2.48 -30.60 -25.17
N ASN A 545 -3.00 -29.37 -25.20
CA ASN A 545 -2.36 -28.23 -24.55
C ASN A 545 -2.86 -27.98 -23.12
N LYS A 546 -3.85 -28.74 -22.65
CA LYS A 546 -4.51 -28.58 -21.34
C LYS A 546 -3.70 -29.20 -20.19
N LEU A 547 -2.56 -28.61 -19.84
CA LEU A 547 -1.53 -29.22 -19.00
C LEU A 547 -1.42 -28.62 -17.60
N GLY A 548 -1.03 -29.39 -16.60
CA GLY A 548 -0.60 -28.82 -15.33
C GLY A 548 -1.74 -28.19 -14.54
N GLY A 549 -2.69 -28.99 -14.03
CA GLY A 549 -3.84 -28.48 -13.28
C GLY A 549 -3.43 -27.62 -12.08
N GLY A 550 -2.49 -28.12 -11.28
CA GLY A 550 -1.85 -27.36 -10.21
C GLY A 550 -0.87 -26.34 -10.77
N MET A 551 0.14 -26.81 -11.50
CA MET A 551 1.19 -25.97 -12.03
C MET A 551 1.83 -26.51 -13.31
N THR A 552 2.37 -25.59 -14.11
CA THR A 552 3.26 -25.86 -15.24
C THR A 552 4.59 -25.15 -15.02
N LEU A 553 5.70 -25.90 -15.06
CA LEU A 553 7.03 -25.40 -14.72
C LEU A 553 7.99 -25.52 -15.91
N GLY A 554 8.27 -24.38 -16.55
CA GLY A 554 9.15 -24.29 -17.72
C GLY A 554 10.65 -24.17 -17.39
N ALA A 555 11.03 -24.09 -16.11
CA ALA A 555 12.42 -23.93 -15.67
C ALA A 555 12.70 -24.76 -14.39
N PRO A 556 13.98 -25.02 -14.07
CA PRO A 556 14.37 -25.78 -12.88
C PRO A 556 13.73 -25.25 -11.60
N THR A 557 13.01 -26.09 -10.87
CA THR A 557 12.25 -25.72 -9.68
C THR A 557 12.41 -26.77 -8.58
N THR A 558 12.76 -26.32 -7.38
CA THR A 558 12.77 -27.17 -6.18
C THR A 558 11.49 -26.98 -5.39
N ILE A 559 10.80 -28.06 -5.03
CA ILE A 559 9.56 -28.04 -4.25
C ILE A 559 9.79 -28.80 -2.94
N VAL A 560 9.56 -28.13 -1.81
CA VAL A 560 9.83 -28.65 -0.46
C VAL A 560 8.59 -28.47 0.41
N ASN A 561 8.22 -29.51 1.17
CA ASN A 561 7.17 -29.43 2.20
C ASN A 561 5.88 -28.77 1.66
N THR A 562 5.39 -29.26 0.52
CA THR A 562 4.26 -28.65 -0.21
C THR A 562 3.16 -29.69 -0.43
N THR A 563 1.90 -29.26 -0.35
CA THR A 563 0.73 -30.11 -0.61
C THR A 563 0.10 -29.73 -1.94
N ILE A 564 0.06 -30.66 -2.89
CA ILE A 564 -0.51 -30.49 -4.24
C ILE A 564 -1.66 -31.48 -4.37
N ALA A 565 -2.90 -31.02 -4.16
CA ALA A 565 -4.05 -31.91 -4.07
C ALA A 565 -5.30 -31.46 -4.84
N ASP A 566 -6.11 -32.44 -5.27
CA ASP A 566 -7.39 -32.22 -5.97
C ASP A 566 -7.29 -31.32 -7.22
N ASN A 567 -6.10 -31.18 -7.82
CA ASN A 567 -5.93 -30.37 -9.03
C ASN A 567 -6.28 -31.18 -10.28
N SER A 568 -6.81 -30.54 -11.33
CA SER A 568 -7.28 -31.23 -12.53
C SER A 568 -6.75 -30.64 -13.83
N ALA A 569 -6.29 -31.48 -14.75
CA ALA A 569 -5.85 -31.08 -16.09
C ALA A 569 -6.75 -31.67 -17.17
N GLY A 570 -7.03 -30.92 -18.24
CA GLY A 570 -7.75 -31.45 -19.40
C GLY A 570 -6.98 -32.54 -20.16
N TRP A 571 -5.64 -32.52 -20.12
CA TRP A 571 -4.77 -33.46 -20.82
C TRP A 571 -3.92 -34.31 -19.86
N VAL A 572 -2.83 -33.78 -19.32
CA VAL A 572 -1.90 -34.52 -18.43
C VAL A 572 -1.30 -33.60 -17.37
N GLY A 573 -0.76 -34.21 -16.31
CA GLY A 573 -0.13 -33.50 -15.19
C GLY A 573 -1.16 -32.76 -14.35
N GLY A 574 -2.16 -33.44 -13.82
CA GLY A 574 -3.17 -32.83 -12.95
C GLY A 574 -2.55 -32.02 -11.82
N GLY A 575 -1.48 -32.52 -11.21
CA GLY A 575 -0.67 -31.77 -10.24
C GLY A 575 0.37 -30.89 -10.93
N ILE A 576 1.37 -31.51 -11.56
CA ILE A 576 2.54 -30.83 -12.12
C ILE A 576 2.74 -31.26 -13.58
N PHE A 577 2.91 -30.29 -14.46
CA PHE A 577 3.47 -30.49 -15.80
C PHE A 577 4.88 -29.88 -15.86
N ALA A 578 5.88 -30.70 -16.16
CA ALA A 578 7.26 -30.28 -16.35
C ALA A 578 8.10 -31.37 -17.03
N SER A 579 9.23 -30.97 -17.62
CA SER A 579 10.28 -31.89 -18.06
C SER A 579 10.92 -32.62 -16.88
N ALA A 580 11.34 -33.88 -17.08
CA ALA A 580 11.88 -34.73 -16.00
C ALA A 580 13.02 -34.08 -15.18
N ASN A 581 13.93 -33.38 -15.87
CA ASN A 581 15.11 -32.74 -15.24
C ASN A 581 14.81 -31.36 -14.63
N ASN A 582 13.57 -30.88 -14.69
CA ASN A 582 13.23 -29.53 -14.22
C ASN A 582 12.70 -29.52 -12.78
N VAL A 583 12.30 -30.64 -12.19
CA VAL A 583 11.65 -30.61 -10.87
C VAL A 583 12.41 -31.50 -9.90
N THR A 584 12.61 -30.97 -8.69
CA THR A 584 13.11 -31.72 -7.54
C THR A 584 12.07 -31.66 -6.43
N LEU A 585 11.69 -32.82 -5.89
CA LEU A 585 10.68 -32.94 -4.84
C LEU A 585 11.29 -33.43 -3.53
N LYS A 586 10.94 -32.76 -2.43
CA LYS A 586 11.23 -33.20 -1.05
C LYS A 586 10.01 -33.01 -0.18
N ASN A 587 9.70 -33.97 0.68
CA ASN A 587 8.63 -33.86 1.67
C ASN A 587 7.31 -33.39 1.07
N THR A 588 6.98 -33.77 -0.17
CA THR A 588 5.87 -33.19 -0.92
C THR A 588 4.75 -34.22 -1.10
N ILE A 589 3.51 -33.80 -0.86
CA ILE A 589 2.32 -34.63 -1.03
C ILE A 589 1.66 -34.32 -2.38
N LEU A 590 1.46 -35.34 -3.21
CA LEU A 590 0.63 -35.27 -4.42
C LEU A 590 -0.61 -36.15 -4.22
N SER A 591 -1.78 -35.56 -4.01
CA SER A 591 -2.98 -36.32 -3.64
C SER A 591 -4.20 -35.99 -4.50
N LYS A 592 -4.87 -36.99 -5.05
CA LYS A 592 -6.14 -36.87 -5.78
C LYS A 592 -6.11 -35.86 -6.93
N ASN A 593 -4.93 -35.60 -7.49
CA ASN A 593 -4.82 -34.86 -8.73
C ASN A 593 -5.31 -35.73 -9.89
N THR A 594 -5.93 -35.11 -10.89
CA THR A 594 -6.54 -35.82 -12.00
C THR A 594 -6.18 -35.22 -13.35
N ALA A 595 -6.19 -36.05 -14.39
CA ALA A 595 -6.02 -35.64 -15.76
C ALA A 595 -7.05 -36.35 -16.63
N ALA A 596 -7.79 -35.58 -17.44
CA ALA A 596 -8.86 -36.13 -18.28
C ALA A 596 -8.35 -36.84 -19.54
N ASN A 597 -7.02 -36.82 -19.79
CA ASN A 597 -6.38 -37.45 -20.95
C ASN A 597 -7.11 -37.16 -22.27
N GLY A 598 -7.62 -35.94 -22.44
CA GLY A 598 -8.30 -35.50 -23.66
C GLY A 598 -9.61 -36.23 -23.93
N GLY A 599 -10.20 -36.85 -22.90
CA GLY A 599 -11.40 -37.68 -22.97
C GLY A 599 -11.12 -39.18 -23.10
N ASN A 600 -9.85 -39.59 -23.18
CA ASN A 600 -9.50 -41.00 -23.27
C ASN A 600 -9.53 -41.67 -21.88
N PRO A 601 -9.94 -42.94 -21.76
CA PRO A 601 -10.05 -43.66 -20.49
C PRO A 601 -8.70 -44.25 -20.01
N TRP A 602 -7.58 -43.57 -20.28
CA TRP A 602 -6.24 -44.12 -20.00
C TRP A 602 -5.87 -44.09 -18.52
N GLY A 603 -6.34 -43.06 -17.79
CA GLY A 603 -6.05 -42.93 -16.36
C GLY A 603 -4.55 -42.76 -16.08
N ILE A 604 -3.82 -42.06 -16.95
CA ILE A 604 -2.36 -41.89 -16.87
C ILE A 604 -1.99 -40.45 -16.56
N GLN A 605 -0.78 -40.23 -16.05
CA GLN A 605 -0.17 -38.92 -15.80
C GLN A 605 -1.10 -37.99 -14.99
N GLN A 606 -1.81 -38.58 -14.03
CA GLN A 606 -2.79 -37.88 -13.19
C GLN A 606 -2.11 -36.88 -12.25
N HIS A 607 -0.97 -37.27 -11.67
CA HIS A 607 -0.19 -36.41 -10.76
C HIS A 607 0.87 -35.60 -11.48
N VAL A 608 1.71 -36.27 -12.28
CA VAL A 608 2.90 -35.71 -12.92
C VAL A 608 3.04 -36.24 -14.35
N THR A 609 3.84 -35.56 -15.17
CA THR A 609 4.14 -36.00 -16.55
C THR A 609 5.48 -36.72 -16.71
N ALA A 610 6.32 -36.68 -15.69
CA ALA A 610 7.59 -37.37 -15.65
C ALA A 610 7.93 -37.73 -14.21
N GLN A 611 8.78 -38.75 -14.03
CA GLN A 611 9.40 -38.99 -12.73
C GLN A 611 10.44 -37.89 -12.49
N TYR A 612 10.33 -37.21 -11.35
CA TYR A 612 11.17 -36.07 -10.99
C TYR A 612 12.29 -36.46 -10.03
N ALA A 613 13.26 -35.56 -9.86
CA ALA A 613 14.38 -35.78 -8.95
C ALA A 613 13.89 -35.91 -7.51
N ASP A 614 14.44 -36.90 -6.80
CA ASP A 614 13.96 -37.34 -5.49
C ASP A 614 14.91 -36.91 -4.38
N GLN A 615 14.38 -36.22 -3.36
CA GLN A 615 15.09 -35.94 -2.11
C GLN A 615 14.42 -36.57 -0.88
N GLY A 616 13.48 -37.50 -1.08
CA GLY A 616 12.81 -38.26 -0.04
C GLY A 616 11.61 -37.57 0.61
N GLY A 617 10.85 -38.34 1.40
CA GLY A 617 9.65 -37.87 2.12
C GLY A 617 8.46 -37.56 1.21
N ASN A 618 8.47 -38.00 -0.04
CA ASN A 618 7.40 -37.67 -0.99
C ASN A 618 6.25 -38.70 -0.88
N PHE A 619 5.01 -38.23 -1.05
CA PHE A 619 3.79 -39.05 -1.05
C PHE A 619 3.01 -38.88 -2.34
N GLN A 620 2.42 -39.97 -2.82
CA GLN A 620 1.51 -39.98 -3.96
C GLN A 620 0.27 -40.84 -3.67
N TRP A 621 -0.91 -40.30 -3.98
CA TRP A 621 -2.17 -41.06 -3.96
C TRP A 621 -3.19 -40.46 -4.90
N PRO A 622 -3.91 -41.22 -5.75
CA PRO A 622 -3.82 -42.67 -5.96
C PRO A 622 -2.47 -43.15 -6.54
N PRO A 623 -2.19 -44.48 -6.54
CA PRO A 623 -1.07 -45.04 -7.30
C PRO A 623 -1.18 -44.73 -8.79
N LYS A 624 -0.04 -44.80 -9.48
CA LYS A 624 -0.01 -44.82 -10.96
C LYS A 624 -0.81 -46.01 -11.51
N ASN A 625 -1.28 -45.90 -12.75
CA ASN A 625 -1.80 -47.03 -13.51
C ASN A 625 -0.67 -48.07 -13.72
N PRO A 626 -0.79 -49.29 -13.16
CA PRO A 626 0.26 -50.30 -13.28
C PRO A 626 0.36 -50.89 -14.69
N ASN A 627 -0.68 -50.73 -15.51
CA ASN A 627 -0.80 -51.38 -16.82
C ASN A 627 -0.31 -50.50 -17.98
N ASP A 628 0.11 -49.27 -17.72
CA ASP A 628 0.59 -48.35 -18.73
C ASP A 628 1.96 -47.78 -18.35
N GLY A 629 2.96 -48.02 -19.21
CA GLY A 629 4.34 -47.56 -18.99
C GLY A 629 4.51 -46.04 -19.15
N SER A 630 3.53 -45.36 -19.74
CA SER A 630 3.51 -43.89 -19.83
C SER A 630 3.10 -43.23 -18.52
N ASP A 631 2.51 -43.98 -17.57
CA ASP A 631 2.24 -43.47 -16.23
C ASP A 631 3.39 -43.75 -15.27
N VAL A 632 3.74 -42.74 -14.50
CA VAL A 632 4.96 -42.71 -13.70
C VAL A 632 4.67 -42.32 -12.26
N ASN A 633 5.51 -42.85 -11.37
CA ASN A 633 5.57 -42.39 -9.99
C ASN A 633 6.21 -40.98 -9.95
N ALA A 634 5.74 -40.12 -9.06
CA ALA A 634 6.23 -38.75 -8.91
C ALA A 634 7.75 -38.67 -8.69
N THR A 635 8.28 -39.56 -7.86
CA THR A 635 9.72 -39.75 -7.65
C THR A 635 10.07 -41.24 -7.56
N ALA A 636 11.36 -41.57 -7.50
CA ALA A 636 11.84 -42.96 -7.46
C ALA A 636 11.42 -43.70 -6.17
N SER A 637 11.43 -43.01 -5.03
CA SER A 637 11.16 -43.54 -3.69
C SER A 637 9.85 -43.04 -3.08
N VAL A 638 8.93 -42.49 -3.90
CA VAL A 638 7.65 -41.96 -3.42
C VAL A 638 6.85 -43.01 -2.66
N THR A 639 6.32 -42.63 -1.51
CA THR A 639 5.43 -43.47 -0.72
C THR A 639 4.03 -43.46 -1.33
N ILE A 640 3.53 -44.63 -1.67
CA ILE A 640 2.19 -44.81 -2.23
C ILE A 640 1.21 -45.15 -1.10
N ALA A 641 0.57 -44.14 -0.55
CA ALA A 641 -0.42 -44.27 0.51
C ALA A 641 -1.35 -43.05 0.54
N ASP A 642 -2.63 -43.22 0.89
CA ASP A 642 -3.55 -42.09 1.08
C ASP A 642 -3.05 -41.22 2.25
N PRO A 643 -2.65 -39.96 2.02
CA PRO A 643 -2.16 -39.08 3.08
C PRO A 643 -3.26 -38.64 4.06
N LEU A 644 -4.51 -39.05 3.87
CA LEU A 644 -5.64 -38.69 4.74
C LEU A 644 -5.74 -37.17 4.95
N LEU A 645 -5.77 -36.42 3.85
CA LEU A 645 -5.92 -34.97 3.89
C LEU A 645 -7.37 -34.59 4.26
N GLY A 646 -7.50 -33.63 5.17
CA GLY A 646 -8.75 -32.93 5.43
C GLY A 646 -9.14 -31.96 4.30
N PRO A 647 -10.32 -31.32 4.40
CA PRO A 647 -10.74 -30.30 3.44
C PRO A 647 -9.77 -29.11 3.44
N LEU A 648 -9.71 -28.39 2.32
CA LEU A 648 -9.03 -27.10 2.27
C LEU A 648 -9.75 -26.12 3.21
N GLN A 649 -9.02 -25.57 4.19
CA GLN A 649 -9.59 -24.64 5.16
C GLN A 649 -8.53 -23.67 5.66
N ASN A 650 -8.97 -22.49 6.12
CA ASN A 650 -8.08 -21.51 6.74
C ASN A 650 -7.83 -21.89 8.20
N ILE A 651 -6.56 -22.15 8.54
CA ILE A 651 -6.10 -22.45 9.90
C ILE A 651 -4.98 -21.47 10.21
N ASN A 652 -5.16 -20.66 11.27
CA ASN A 652 -4.20 -19.63 11.69
C ASN A 652 -3.74 -18.68 10.58
N GLY A 653 -4.67 -18.28 9.69
CA GLY A 653 -4.39 -17.32 8.62
C GLY A 653 -3.87 -17.95 7.32
N ALA A 654 -3.61 -19.26 7.29
CA ALA A 654 -3.18 -19.97 6.08
C ALA A 654 -4.21 -20.99 5.61
N PHE A 655 -4.52 -20.98 4.31
CA PHE A 655 -5.36 -22.02 3.70
C PHE A 655 -4.53 -23.28 3.42
N VAL A 656 -4.80 -24.34 4.18
CA VAL A 656 -4.05 -25.60 4.12
C VAL A 656 -5.01 -26.80 4.04
N ARG A 657 -4.46 -27.97 3.71
CA ARG A 657 -5.14 -29.25 3.88
C ARG A 657 -4.50 -29.99 5.04
N PRO A 658 -5.13 -30.01 6.22
CA PRO A 658 -4.52 -30.63 7.39
C PRO A 658 -4.38 -32.14 7.20
N LEU A 659 -3.32 -32.71 7.78
CA LEU A 659 -3.24 -34.16 7.97
C LEU A 659 -4.27 -34.57 9.02
N LEU A 660 -5.02 -35.65 8.76
CA LEU A 660 -5.94 -36.23 9.73
C LEU A 660 -5.22 -37.27 10.58
N THR A 661 -5.78 -37.55 11.77
CA THR A 661 -5.27 -38.59 12.69
C THR A 661 -5.09 -39.92 11.97
N GLY A 662 -3.92 -40.54 12.15
CA GLY A 662 -3.56 -41.80 11.48
C GLY A 662 -3.06 -41.64 10.05
N SER A 663 -2.83 -40.40 9.59
CA SER A 663 -2.21 -40.14 8.30
C SER A 663 -0.84 -40.82 8.21
N PRO A 664 -0.55 -41.56 7.12
CA PRO A 664 0.76 -42.14 6.90
C PRO A 664 1.84 -41.09 6.59
N ALA A 665 1.48 -39.81 6.40
CA ALA A 665 2.43 -38.73 6.15
C ALA A 665 2.98 -38.08 7.43
N ILE A 666 2.43 -38.46 8.60
CA ILE A 666 2.89 -38.00 9.92
C ILE A 666 4.25 -38.66 10.24
N ASP A 667 5.22 -37.86 10.66
CA ASP A 667 6.58 -38.27 11.03
C ASP A 667 7.33 -39.01 9.90
N LYS A 668 7.02 -38.71 8.63
CA LYS A 668 7.63 -39.37 7.44
C LYS A 668 8.47 -38.48 6.53
N GLY A 669 8.57 -37.19 6.84
CA GLY A 669 9.44 -36.28 6.10
C GLY A 669 10.92 -36.50 6.42
N VAL A 670 11.76 -35.97 5.55
CA VAL A 670 13.21 -35.87 5.71
C VAL A 670 13.53 -34.57 6.45
N PRO A 671 14.11 -34.60 7.67
CA PRO A 671 14.40 -33.38 8.45
C PRO A 671 15.41 -32.44 7.77
N SER A 672 16.37 -32.99 7.04
CA SER A 672 17.45 -32.20 6.45
C SER A 672 16.93 -31.24 5.36
N GLY A 673 17.09 -29.93 5.62
CA GLY A 673 16.60 -28.86 4.76
C GLY A 673 15.08 -28.77 4.69
N ALA A 674 14.35 -29.32 5.66
CA ALA A 674 12.96 -28.95 5.91
C ALA A 674 12.94 -27.55 6.59
N PRO A 675 11.93 -26.71 6.31
CA PRO A 675 11.81 -25.41 6.97
C PRO A 675 11.41 -25.58 8.44
N ALA A 676 11.85 -24.64 9.28
CA ALA A 676 11.67 -24.67 10.73
C ALA A 676 10.20 -24.60 11.20
N THR A 677 9.32 -24.11 10.34
CA THR A 677 7.88 -24.05 10.57
C THR A 677 7.13 -24.59 9.36
N ASP A 678 5.86 -24.94 9.54
CA ASP A 678 4.91 -25.24 8.48
C ASP A 678 4.28 -23.99 7.87
N GLN A 679 3.37 -24.17 6.92
CA GLN A 679 2.72 -23.05 6.23
C GLN A 679 1.97 -22.09 7.16
N ARG A 680 1.51 -22.58 8.32
CA ARG A 680 0.76 -21.80 9.32
C ARG A 680 1.69 -21.11 10.33
N GLY A 681 2.99 -21.38 10.27
CA GLY A 681 3.96 -20.94 11.27
C GLY A 681 4.10 -21.88 12.48
N VAL A 682 3.54 -23.09 12.44
CA VAL A 682 3.73 -24.08 13.53
C VAL A 682 5.12 -24.69 13.42
N THR A 683 5.86 -24.78 14.53
CA THR A 683 7.25 -25.28 14.54
C THR A 683 7.34 -26.76 14.16
N ARG A 684 8.42 -27.14 13.49
CA ARG A 684 8.73 -28.53 13.13
C ARG A 684 9.98 -29.07 13.85
N PRO A 685 10.04 -30.36 14.19
CA PRO A 685 8.93 -31.32 14.13
C PRO A 685 7.97 -31.19 15.32
N GLN A 686 6.74 -31.71 15.21
CA GLN A 686 5.82 -31.92 16.34
C GLN A 686 5.59 -33.42 16.54
N ASP A 687 5.65 -33.90 17.78
CA ASP A 687 5.22 -35.27 18.11
C ASP A 687 3.69 -35.28 18.18
N GLY A 688 3.07 -35.50 17.02
CA GLY A 688 1.62 -35.39 16.86
C GLY A 688 0.87 -36.72 16.94
N ASP A 689 1.56 -37.85 16.81
CA ASP A 689 0.95 -39.17 16.82
C ASP A 689 1.12 -39.88 18.18
N THR A 690 0.85 -41.18 18.23
CA THR A 690 1.01 -41.98 19.46
C THR A 690 2.33 -42.74 19.52
N ILE A 691 3.25 -42.49 18.57
CA ILE A 691 4.52 -43.18 18.40
C ILE A 691 5.64 -42.27 18.93
N PRO A 692 6.44 -42.69 19.92
CA PRO A 692 7.47 -41.81 20.48
C PRO A 692 8.51 -41.35 19.45
N GLY A 693 8.65 -40.03 19.30
CA GLY A 693 9.72 -39.37 18.56
C GLY A 693 9.24 -38.56 17.37
N ALA A 694 9.51 -37.25 17.38
CA ALA A 694 9.08 -36.32 16.34
C ALA A 694 10.03 -36.28 15.14
N ILE A 695 9.50 -36.49 13.95
CA ILE A 695 10.12 -36.25 12.64
C ILE A 695 9.24 -35.25 11.89
N VAL A 696 9.80 -34.46 10.98
CA VAL A 696 8.99 -33.50 10.23
C VAL A 696 7.94 -34.22 9.38
N ASP A 697 6.76 -33.65 9.23
CA ASP A 697 5.74 -34.22 8.36
C ASP A 697 6.02 -33.95 6.88
N SER A 698 5.43 -34.80 6.04
CA SER A 698 5.36 -34.53 4.60
C SER A 698 4.22 -33.56 4.30
N GLY A 699 4.42 -32.67 3.33
CA GLY A 699 3.46 -31.65 2.93
C GLY A 699 3.63 -30.31 3.65
N SER A 700 2.65 -29.43 3.45
CA SER A 700 2.64 -28.05 3.96
C SER A 700 2.18 -27.90 5.41
N TYR A 701 1.78 -28.99 6.06
CA TYR A 701 1.16 -29.00 7.38
C TYR A 701 1.98 -29.88 8.33
N GLU A 702 2.16 -29.42 9.57
CA GLU A 702 2.73 -30.20 10.67
C GLU A 702 1.64 -30.61 11.68
N PHE A 703 1.51 -31.91 11.93
CA PHE A 703 0.50 -32.49 12.79
C PHE A 703 0.92 -32.40 14.26
N GLY A 704 0.10 -31.72 15.07
CA GLY A 704 0.33 -31.56 16.51
C GLY A 704 -0.71 -32.24 17.40
N GLY A 705 -1.33 -33.34 16.94
CA GLY A 705 -2.23 -34.16 17.77
C GLY A 705 -3.67 -33.64 17.94
N THR A 706 -4.02 -32.44 17.46
CA THR A 706 -5.41 -31.96 17.43
C THR A 706 -5.77 -31.36 16.07
N VAL A 707 -6.80 -31.92 15.44
CA VAL A 707 -7.53 -31.25 14.35
C VAL A 707 -8.93 -31.05 14.86
N ALA A 708 -9.26 -29.85 15.36
CA ALA A 708 -10.67 -29.50 15.51
C ALA A 708 -11.18 -29.14 14.11
N PRO A 709 -12.07 -29.93 13.48
CA PRO A 709 -12.74 -29.49 12.28
C PRO A 709 -13.69 -28.37 12.70
N THR A 710 -13.31 -27.12 12.49
CA THR A 710 -14.29 -26.03 12.54
C THR A 710 -14.98 -26.02 11.19
N PRO A 711 -16.30 -26.28 11.09
CA PRO A 711 -17.01 -26.22 9.82
C PRO A 711 -16.83 -24.82 9.21
N THR A 712 -16.43 -24.76 7.95
CA THR A 712 -16.32 -23.49 7.22
C THR A 712 -17.73 -22.90 7.05
N PRO A 713 -17.96 -21.61 7.35
CA PRO A 713 -19.14 -20.93 6.85
C PRO A 713 -19.13 -21.00 5.32
N THR A 714 -20.16 -21.57 4.73
CA THR A 714 -20.40 -21.46 3.28
C THR A 714 -20.28 -19.98 2.88
N PRO A 715 -19.50 -19.62 1.84
CA PRO A 715 -19.52 -18.26 1.32
C PRO A 715 -20.97 -17.92 1.02
N THR A 716 -21.53 -16.96 1.75
CA THR A 716 -22.85 -16.44 1.42
C THR A 716 -22.67 -15.73 0.08
N PRO A 717 -23.33 -16.16 -1.00
CA PRO A 717 -23.30 -15.41 -2.25
C PRO A 717 -23.71 -13.97 -1.93
N ALA A 718 -22.90 -13.00 -2.35
CA ALA A 718 -23.29 -11.61 -2.25
C ALA A 718 -24.67 -11.45 -2.93
N PRO A 719 -25.62 -10.75 -2.30
CA PRO A 719 -26.93 -10.55 -2.91
C PRO A 719 -26.74 -9.92 -4.27
N THR A 720 -27.29 -10.55 -5.31
CA THR A 720 -27.41 -9.94 -6.63
C THR A 720 -28.18 -8.64 -6.44
N PRO A 721 -27.65 -7.47 -6.86
CA PRO A 721 -28.38 -6.22 -6.73
C PRO A 721 -29.70 -6.37 -7.48
N THR A 722 -30.80 -6.27 -6.75
CA THR A 722 -32.14 -6.17 -7.32
C THR A 722 -32.15 -4.95 -8.25
N PRO A 723 -32.57 -5.07 -9.53
CA PRO A 723 -32.78 -3.90 -10.36
C PRO A 723 -33.80 -2.99 -9.67
N ALA A 724 -33.49 -1.72 -9.50
CA ALA A 724 -34.49 -0.74 -9.08
C ALA A 724 -35.55 -0.58 -10.20
N PRO A 725 -36.83 -0.41 -9.85
CA PRO A 725 -37.91 -0.26 -10.83
C PRO A 725 -37.78 0.96 -11.73
#